data_AF-A0A1B8A9F3-F1
#
_entry.id   AF-A0A1B8A9F3-F1
#
_cell.length_a   1.000
_cell.length_b   1.000
_cell.length_c   1.000
_cell.angle_alpha   90.00
_cell.angle_beta   90.00
_cell.angle_gamma   90.00
#
_symmetry.space_group_name_H-M   'P 1'
#
loop_
_entity.id
_entity.type
_entity.pdbx_description
1 polymer ?
#
loop_
_entity_poly.entity_id
_entity_poly.type
_entity_poly.pdbx_seq_one_letter_code
_entity_poly.pdbx_strand_id
1 'polypeptide(L)'
;MQEHYRKDHRWSNPRGRGGSQQMRKIQAQQVPWRTGVQSQRLFSNGPGSGWFEVGFGAPATQTPDEAAMMERAVYAMEQKQKQFEQEEKECIKAADAKTDANAWLERVGWADHLQGLDPEAMRQLTDPVGEEEHVLQLIHDSIIRVMSQARITAAPSTVGTQALFEAQRKEVDKKPRRPFDNRVEEDTWARYTAVWTKLICYVYRAETMEDNERPGFRLTKRQGDTMDELTELIEEYVEDPEANPLDEERVDELTLQVVMALLDHRLTAGEYRSGIISGLAVLGIRKDGGWMDVMDYTPMYSAVIKVARAMVVYQSYRERKEEVARLQQEKGLGEEEAEEEATSMFRIVREKVQRFMTVTSKETYAEPTPMDWIYEARTYGMYIRFNTPAGGTVDWDGDHITYRKTRFRMAALTEMLHALTREAREHLATLTMVEDVDQLPRIPWKEVEDDHSEDRMGYSFLTDERNREWVKRGKNWVMNQITDTQPDGQGQARRKVWIDNGRRDGKPFQARAVQSYGQTFNGFMERMFMLMYMMSQPARIPEMSGIRHQNTMNGGVRNILAHNGMMCVVTLYHKGFRLTGQAKVIHRYLPHAVGELLVWYLWLVLPFWQQVQGIVKDAGIRSPFMWPDEVVRKAEGSIVEEREARRAALERHSQNGGGMHEEDDDNSGGSTENPHDPDNPANADDIGFQSWVQERKWTSDRVRRIIQRHSRRLLGVTLGISSWRQIAIAIARRYLNGACKESTLDGEDEDDDLDDNPVDLQAGHGTHVAGMVYARELQQGLFSTASMRDKFRAVSRQWHRLFEFQDSEESGASAATRRKRAPYDTEREYNRMQRFRRLQQVDIAGQLRQMMGPSAAFRGQQETVIRAIIRGESPIIQIAGTGEGKSMSFLLPAYCANDNGGTTIVIVPLISLRDDLHGRCDKSKIGTYSWKSREGHQIAPIIFVTPESAVTKEFGDFVNRLQARCALDRVVVDECHTSCSG
;
A
#
# COMPACT_ATOMS: atom_id res chain seq x y z
N MET A 1 20.10 62.15 -41.78
CA MET A 1 20.40 61.31 -42.96
C MET A 1 19.64 61.74 -44.22
N GLN A 2 18.30 61.78 -44.22
CA GLN A 2 17.51 62.23 -45.38
C GLN A 2 17.89 63.63 -45.88
N GLU A 3 18.16 64.58 -44.98
CA GLU A 3 18.53 65.94 -45.34
C GLU A 3 19.93 66.03 -45.98
N HIS A 4 20.91 65.27 -45.47
CA HIS A 4 22.26 65.15 -46.04
C HIS A 4 22.20 64.59 -47.47
N TYR A 5 21.47 63.48 -47.68
CA TYR A 5 21.32 62.92 -49.02
C TYR A 5 20.54 63.82 -49.98
N ARG A 6 19.61 64.64 -49.47
CA ARG A 6 18.91 65.64 -50.29
C ARG A 6 19.83 66.79 -50.72
N LYS A 7 20.71 67.27 -49.83
CA LYS A 7 21.63 68.40 -50.10
C LYS A 7 22.87 67.99 -50.89
N ASP A 8 23.54 66.91 -50.49
CA ASP A 8 24.87 66.56 -51.01
C ASP A 8 24.82 65.51 -52.13
N HIS A 9 23.77 64.68 -52.15
CA HIS A 9 23.60 63.61 -53.14
C HIS A 9 22.37 63.77 -54.05
N ARG A 10 21.72 64.96 -54.00
CA ARG A 10 20.54 65.34 -54.80
C ARG A 10 19.39 64.32 -54.76
N TRP A 11 19.26 63.58 -53.67
CA TRP A 11 18.24 62.55 -53.53
C TRP A 11 16.87 63.18 -53.22
N SER A 12 15.88 62.91 -54.07
CA SER A 12 14.48 63.32 -53.86
C SER A 12 13.66 62.15 -53.31
N ASN A 13 12.90 62.39 -52.23
CA ASN A 13 12.05 61.35 -51.63
C ASN A 13 10.94 60.94 -52.62
N PRO A 14 10.88 59.67 -53.06
CA PRO A 14 9.92 59.22 -54.06
C PRO A 14 8.47 59.17 -53.54
N ARG A 15 8.23 59.38 -52.23
CA ARG A 15 6.89 59.39 -51.64
C ARG A 15 6.14 60.71 -51.88
N GLY A 16 5.58 60.89 -53.07
CA GLY A 16 4.54 61.90 -53.35
C GLY A 16 3.18 61.53 -52.73
N ARG A 17 2.36 62.51 -52.35
CA ARG A 17 1.02 62.30 -51.76
C ARG A 17 0.09 61.63 -52.79
N GLY A 18 -0.31 60.37 -52.55
CA GLY A 18 -1.43 59.74 -53.25
C GLY A 18 -1.28 58.27 -53.73
N GLY A 19 -0.15 57.59 -53.53
CA GLY A 19 0.05 56.20 -54.02
C GLY A 19 -0.42 55.08 -53.08
N SER A 20 -0.92 53.97 -53.65
CA SER A 20 -1.52 52.80 -52.96
C SER A 20 -0.53 52.05 -52.03
N GLN A 21 -1.07 51.36 -51.01
CA GLN A 21 -0.27 50.70 -49.96
C GLN A 21 0.71 49.62 -50.47
N GLN A 22 0.41 48.96 -51.60
CA GLN A 22 1.32 47.95 -52.19
C GLN A 22 2.58 48.59 -52.79
N MET A 23 2.48 49.76 -53.44
CA MET A 23 3.67 50.51 -53.87
C MET A 23 4.49 51.06 -52.69
N ARG A 24 3.84 51.33 -51.53
CA ARG A 24 4.54 51.82 -50.33
C ARG A 24 5.48 50.79 -49.69
N LYS A 25 5.22 49.48 -49.84
CA LYS A 25 6.10 48.40 -49.38
C LYS A 25 7.28 48.17 -50.32
N ILE A 26 7.08 48.25 -51.64
CA ILE A 26 8.15 48.08 -52.64
C ILE A 26 9.13 49.26 -52.61
N GLN A 27 8.65 50.50 -52.43
CA GLN A 27 9.52 51.68 -52.35
C GLN A 27 10.31 51.83 -51.04
N ALA A 28 10.01 51.05 -49.99
CA ALA A 28 10.78 51.09 -48.74
C ALA A 28 12.21 50.52 -48.90
N GLN A 29 12.46 49.74 -49.96
CA GLN A 29 13.77 49.15 -50.28
C GLN A 29 14.70 50.04 -51.12
N GLN A 30 14.24 51.19 -51.63
CA GLN A 30 15.04 52.09 -52.49
C GLN A 30 15.48 53.38 -51.78
N VAL A 31 15.71 53.32 -50.46
CA VAL A 31 16.43 54.37 -49.76
C VAL A 31 17.93 54.04 -49.77
N PRO A 32 18.82 54.99 -50.08
CA PRO A 32 20.26 54.72 -50.20
C PRO A 32 20.97 54.45 -48.86
N TRP A 33 20.22 54.14 -47.79
CA TRP A 33 20.74 53.85 -46.46
C TRP A 33 20.06 52.64 -45.84
N ARG A 34 20.79 51.93 -44.97
CA ARG A 34 20.28 50.78 -44.21
C ARG A 34 19.46 51.28 -43.00
N THR A 35 18.31 50.66 -42.76
CA THR A 35 17.45 50.92 -41.59
C THR A 35 17.59 49.79 -40.57
N GLY A 36 17.49 50.10 -39.27
CA GLY A 36 17.58 49.10 -38.20
C GLY A 36 18.99 48.88 -37.63
N VAL A 37 19.97 49.69 -38.03
CA VAL A 37 21.35 49.61 -37.55
C VAL A 37 21.50 50.29 -36.18
N GLN A 38 22.07 49.60 -35.21
CA GLN A 38 22.45 50.17 -33.91
C GLN A 38 23.77 50.93 -34.05
N SER A 39 23.82 52.18 -33.59
CA SER A 39 25.02 53.03 -33.72
C SER A 39 25.32 53.78 -32.42
N GLN A 40 26.60 54.03 -32.20
CA GLN A 40 27.13 54.75 -31.04
C GLN A 40 28.12 55.81 -31.50
N ARG A 41 28.37 56.79 -30.65
CA ARG A 41 29.32 57.88 -30.89
C ARG A 41 30.11 58.15 -29.62
N LEU A 42 31.43 58.30 -29.76
CA LEU A 42 32.33 58.43 -28.62
C LEU A 42 32.25 59.82 -27.96
N PHE A 43 32.14 60.90 -28.75
CA PHE A 43 32.14 62.27 -28.24
C PHE A 43 31.00 63.10 -28.83
N SER A 44 30.43 64.00 -28.04
CA SER A 44 29.29 64.80 -28.50
C SER A 44 29.67 65.97 -29.43
N ASN A 45 30.88 66.53 -29.32
CA ASN A 45 31.44 67.54 -30.24
C ASN A 45 32.97 67.43 -30.29
N GLY A 46 33.59 67.76 -31.43
CA GLY A 46 35.05 67.73 -31.66
C GLY A 46 35.52 66.61 -32.61
N PRO A 47 36.80 66.57 -32.99
CA PRO A 47 37.34 65.52 -33.87
C PRO A 47 37.13 64.13 -33.23
N GLY A 48 36.40 63.24 -33.92
CA GLY A 48 35.98 61.94 -33.39
C GLY A 48 34.51 61.83 -32.98
N SER A 49 33.71 62.90 -33.16
CA SER A 49 32.26 62.90 -32.90
C SER A 49 31.43 62.27 -34.03
N GLY A 50 31.92 61.20 -34.66
CA GLY A 50 31.19 60.46 -35.71
C GLY A 50 30.43 59.28 -35.13
N TRP A 51 29.20 59.04 -35.61
CA TRP A 51 28.47 57.81 -35.28
C TRP A 51 29.06 56.64 -36.05
N PHE A 52 29.31 55.52 -35.37
CA PHE A 52 29.73 54.25 -35.96
C PHE A 52 28.79 53.12 -35.51
N GLU A 53 28.70 52.08 -36.33
CA GLU A 53 27.83 50.92 -36.11
C GLU A 53 28.42 50.00 -35.02
N VAL A 54 27.57 49.50 -34.12
CA VAL A 54 28.00 48.62 -33.02
C VAL A 54 27.00 47.47 -32.84
N GLY A 55 27.47 46.23 -33.01
CA GLY A 55 26.71 45.00 -32.76
C GLY A 55 27.09 43.85 -33.70
N PHE A 56 27.84 42.85 -33.19
CA PHE A 56 28.09 41.55 -33.83
C PHE A 56 27.16 40.51 -33.20
N GLY A 57 26.42 39.75 -34.03
CA GLY A 57 25.85 38.45 -33.68
C GLY A 57 24.41 38.41 -33.15
N ALA A 58 23.44 38.40 -34.07
CA ALA A 58 22.17 37.67 -33.90
C ALA A 58 22.09 36.60 -35.02
N PRO A 59 21.59 35.38 -34.74
CA PRO A 59 21.76 34.23 -35.61
C PRO A 59 21.02 34.41 -36.95
N ALA A 60 21.62 33.85 -37.99
CA ALA A 60 21.15 33.89 -39.37
C ALA A 60 19.66 33.50 -39.48
N THR A 61 18.89 34.35 -40.14
CA THR A 61 17.60 33.98 -40.73
C THR A 61 17.82 32.78 -41.66
N GLN A 62 17.34 31.60 -41.25
CA GLN A 62 17.35 30.38 -42.07
C GLN A 62 16.72 30.69 -43.43
N THR A 63 17.41 30.29 -44.51
CA THR A 63 16.85 30.40 -45.86
C THR A 63 15.67 29.42 -46.03
N PRO A 64 14.68 29.70 -46.92
CA PRO A 64 13.55 28.80 -47.15
C PRO A 64 13.98 27.36 -47.53
N ASP A 65 15.12 27.21 -48.21
CA ASP A 65 15.70 25.91 -48.56
C ASP A 65 16.27 25.16 -47.35
N GLU A 66 16.92 25.85 -46.41
CA GLU A 66 17.43 25.24 -45.18
C GLU A 66 16.30 24.80 -44.24
N ALA A 67 15.22 25.58 -44.15
CA ALA A 67 14.02 25.20 -43.41
C ALA A 67 13.34 23.96 -44.03
N ALA A 68 13.20 23.91 -45.36
CA ALA A 68 12.65 22.75 -46.05
C ALA A 68 13.54 21.49 -45.93
N MET A 69 14.87 21.68 -45.87
CA MET A 69 15.81 20.58 -45.68
C MET A 69 15.79 20.04 -44.24
N MET A 70 15.64 20.92 -43.24
CA MET A 70 15.43 20.54 -41.84
C MET A 70 14.09 19.81 -41.66
N GLU A 71 13.02 20.27 -42.30
CA GLU A 71 11.71 19.61 -42.25
C GLU A 71 11.74 18.22 -42.88
N ARG A 72 12.44 18.05 -44.01
CA ARG A 72 12.72 16.73 -44.59
C ARG A 72 13.57 15.85 -43.70
N ALA A 73 14.56 16.42 -42.99
CA ALA A 73 15.40 15.67 -42.06
C ALA A 73 14.60 15.22 -40.84
N VAL A 74 13.77 16.09 -40.25
CA VAL A 74 12.86 15.73 -39.15
C VAL A 74 11.89 14.66 -39.59
N TYR A 75 11.26 14.81 -40.76
CA TYR A 75 10.38 13.78 -41.31
C TYR A 75 11.11 12.45 -41.54
N ALA A 76 12.32 12.46 -42.12
CA ALA A 76 13.12 11.26 -42.31
C ALA A 76 13.55 10.61 -40.98
N MET A 77 13.88 11.42 -39.96
CA MET A 77 14.19 10.95 -38.62
C MET A 77 12.96 10.38 -37.93
N GLU A 78 11.78 10.96 -38.09
CA GLU A 78 10.51 10.41 -37.59
C GLU A 78 10.14 9.10 -38.30
N GLN A 79 10.33 9.00 -39.62
CA GLN A 79 10.13 7.75 -40.36
C GLN A 79 11.13 6.69 -39.92
N LYS A 80 12.40 7.06 -39.70
CA LYS A 80 13.41 6.13 -39.18
C LYS A 80 13.16 5.72 -37.74
N GLN A 81 12.69 6.63 -36.89
CA GLN A 81 12.28 6.33 -35.52
C GLN A 81 11.11 5.35 -35.50
N LYS A 82 10.10 5.57 -36.37
CA LYS A 82 8.99 4.62 -36.56
C LYS A 82 9.47 3.27 -37.06
N GLN A 83 10.42 3.25 -38.00
CA GLN A 83 11.02 2.01 -38.48
C GLN A 83 11.79 1.27 -37.38
N PHE A 84 12.58 1.96 -36.56
CA PHE A 84 13.27 1.36 -35.42
C PHE A 84 12.29 0.78 -34.39
N GLU A 85 11.25 1.55 -34.04
CA GLU A 85 10.19 1.09 -33.12
C GLU A 85 9.40 -0.09 -33.68
N GLN A 86 9.31 -0.22 -35.00
CA GLN A 86 8.64 -1.31 -35.68
C GLN A 86 9.53 -2.56 -35.73
N GLU A 87 10.79 -2.44 -36.17
CA GLU A 87 11.78 -3.54 -36.16
C GLU A 87 12.08 -4.07 -34.74
N GLU A 88 11.92 -3.25 -33.70
CA GLU A 88 12.04 -3.68 -32.31
C GLU A 88 10.82 -4.47 -31.80
N LYS A 89 9.65 -4.31 -32.43
CA LYS A 89 8.38 -4.93 -32.02
C LYS A 89 7.93 -6.10 -32.90
N GLU A 90 8.48 -6.25 -34.11
CA GLU A 90 8.02 -7.22 -35.10
C GLU A 90 8.25 -8.69 -34.71
N CYS A 91 9.30 -9.01 -33.94
CA CYS A 91 9.56 -10.39 -33.54
C CYS A 91 10.26 -10.52 -32.19
N ILE A 92 9.97 -11.62 -31.49
CA ILE A 92 10.64 -12.01 -30.25
C ILE A 92 12.07 -12.43 -30.59
N LYS A 93 13.04 -11.78 -29.93
CA LYS A 93 14.47 -12.08 -30.08
C LYS A 93 14.90 -13.10 -29.02
N ALA A 94 15.83 -13.98 -29.38
CA ALA A 94 16.47 -14.87 -28.41
C ALA A 94 17.16 -14.07 -27.32
N ALA A 95 17.21 -14.62 -26.11
CA ALA A 95 17.91 -13.96 -25.01
C ALA A 95 19.43 -14.10 -25.18
N ASP A 96 20.17 -12.99 -25.23
CA ASP A 96 21.63 -13.01 -25.14
C ASP A 96 22.06 -12.70 -23.70
N ALA A 97 22.42 -13.74 -22.95
CA ALA A 97 22.84 -13.62 -21.55
C ALA A 97 24.05 -12.69 -21.34
N LYS A 98 24.85 -12.38 -22.39
CA LYS A 98 25.98 -11.46 -22.28
C LYS A 98 25.57 -9.99 -22.33
N THR A 99 24.51 -9.66 -23.07
CA THR A 99 24.02 -8.28 -23.22
C THR A 99 22.81 -8.00 -22.34
N ASP A 100 21.94 -9.00 -22.11
CA ASP A 100 20.64 -8.88 -21.46
C ASP A 100 20.53 -9.86 -20.28
N ALA A 101 21.25 -9.57 -19.19
CA ALA A 101 21.28 -10.41 -17.99
C ALA A 101 19.91 -10.46 -17.29
N ASN A 102 19.14 -11.53 -17.53
CA ASN A 102 17.88 -11.81 -16.86
C ASN A 102 17.79 -13.28 -16.44
N ALA A 103 18.20 -13.57 -15.20
CA ALA A 103 18.22 -14.94 -14.65
C ALA A 103 16.83 -15.63 -14.66
N TRP A 104 15.74 -14.87 -14.63
CA TRP A 104 14.40 -15.43 -14.76
C TRP A 104 14.15 -15.95 -16.17
N LEU A 105 14.33 -15.10 -17.18
CA LEU A 105 14.12 -15.47 -18.58
C LEU A 105 15.07 -16.57 -19.03
N GLU A 106 16.31 -16.58 -18.51
CA GLU A 106 17.26 -17.67 -18.74
C GLU A 106 16.79 -18.99 -18.14
N ARG A 107 16.21 -18.98 -16.92
CA ARG A 107 15.69 -20.22 -16.30
C ARG A 107 14.46 -20.77 -17.01
N VAL A 108 13.54 -19.89 -17.42
CA VAL A 108 12.29 -20.34 -18.05
C VAL A 108 12.49 -20.59 -19.54
N GLY A 109 13.32 -19.83 -20.25
CA GLY A 109 13.56 -20.03 -21.69
C GLY A 109 12.43 -19.52 -22.59
N TRP A 110 11.57 -18.61 -22.13
CA TRP A 110 10.44 -18.10 -22.92
C TRP A 110 10.87 -17.42 -24.23
N ALA A 111 11.94 -16.63 -24.17
CA ALA A 111 12.45 -15.90 -25.32
C ALA A 111 12.98 -16.82 -26.42
N ASP A 112 13.60 -17.93 -26.03
CA ASP A 112 14.14 -18.92 -26.98
C ASP A 112 13.03 -19.77 -27.57
N HIS A 113 12.01 -20.13 -26.76
CA HIS A 113 10.85 -20.88 -27.23
C HIS A 113 10.02 -20.11 -28.26
N LEU A 114 9.80 -18.81 -28.02
CA LEU A 114 8.95 -17.97 -28.87
C LEU A 114 9.76 -17.17 -29.91
N GLN A 115 11.04 -17.48 -30.08
CA GLN A 115 11.93 -16.76 -30.98
C GLN A 115 11.37 -16.69 -32.41
N GLY A 116 11.38 -15.48 -32.99
CA GLY A 116 10.94 -15.25 -34.37
C GLY A 116 9.44 -15.04 -34.55
N LEU A 117 8.64 -15.25 -33.51
CA LEU A 117 7.19 -15.02 -33.53
C LEU A 117 6.85 -13.56 -33.18
N ASP A 118 5.73 -13.05 -33.69
CA ASP A 118 5.22 -11.72 -33.36
C ASP A 118 4.65 -11.69 -31.92
N PRO A 119 5.20 -10.87 -31.00
CA PRO A 119 4.69 -10.75 -29.64
C PRO A 119 3.20 -10.40 -29.56
N GLU A 120 2.69 -9.60 -30.49
CA GLU A 120 1.30 -9.16 -30.49
C GLU A 120 0.36 -10.30 -30.92
N ALA A 121 0.67 -10.98 -32.03
CA ALA A 121 -0.06 -12.18 -32.45
C ALA A 121 -0.08 -13.26 -31.35
N MET A 122 1.06 -13.51 -30.70
CA MET A 122 1.13 -14.48 -29.60
C MET A 122 0.19 -14.09 -28.46
N ARG A 123 0.17 -12.82 -28.07
CA ARG A 123 -0.71 -12.33 -27.01
C ARG A 123 -2.19 -12.52 -27.35
N GLN A 124 -2.58 -12.28 -28.61
CA GLN A 124 -3.96 -12.41 -29.10
C GLN A 124 -4.52 -13.83 -28.94
N LEU A 125 -3.66 -14.85 -28.96
CA LEU A 125 -4.08 -16.24 -28.66
C LEU A 125 -4.71 -16.39 -27.26
N THR A 126 -4.40 -15.49 -26.33
CA THR A 126 -4.92 -15.50 -24.96
C THR A 126 -5.97 -14.41 -24.69
N ASP A 127 -6.41 -13.69 -25.72
CA ASP A 127 -7.45 -12.67 -25.60
C ASP A 127 -8.80 -13.30 -25.24
N PRO A 128 -9.75 -12.52 -24.69
CA PRO A 128 -11.12 -13.00 -24.46
C PRO A 128 -11.72 -13.61 -25.73
N VAL A 129 -12.64 -14.56 -25.55
CA VAL A 129 -13.36 -15.19 -26.67
C VAL A 129 -14.18 -14.13 -27.40
N GLY A 130 -14.04 -14.05 -28.72
CA GLY A 130 -14.77 -13.14 -29.59
C GLY A 130 -16.19 -13.61 -29.88
N GLU A 131 -17.04 -12.69 -30.38
CA GLU A 131 -18.46 -12.97 -30.67
C GLU A 131 -18.65 -14.01 -31.79
N GLU A 132 -17.70 -14.10 -32.73
CA GLU A 132 -17.73 -15.00 -33.88
C GLU A 132 -17.14 -16.39 -33.59
N GLU A 133 -16.48 -16.58 -32.43
CA GLU A 133 -15.83 -17.84 -32.06
C GLU A 133 -16.79 -18.82 -31.35
N HIS A 134 -17.91 -19.20 -31.99
CA HIS A 134 -18.99 -19.98 -31.38
C HIS A 134 -18.54 -21.30 -30.72
N VAL A 135 -17.67 -22.07 -31.40
CA VAL A 135 -17.12 -23.32 -30.86
C VAL A 135 -16.31 -23.04 -29.57
N LEU A 136 -15.43 -22.04 -29.61
CA LEU A 136 -14.61 -21.67 -28.47
C LEU A 136 -15.44 -21.07 -27.32
N GLN A 137 -16.58 -20.42 -27.60
CA GLN A 137 -17.53 -19.97 -26.57
C GLN A 137 -18.09 -21.15 -25.79
N LEU A 138 -18.49 -22.23 -26.48
CA LEU A 138 -19.03 -23.43 -25.83
C LEU A 138 -17.97 -24.18 -25.02
N ILE A 139 -16.74 -24.27 -25.54
CA ILE A 139 -15.58 -24.81 -24.79
C ILE A 139 -15.28 -23.95 -23.56
N HIS A 140 -15.32 -22.62 -23.71
CA HIS A 140 -15.11 -21.65 -22.64
C HIS A 140 -16.15 -21.83 -21.52
N ASP A 141 -17.43 -21.96 -21.87
CA ASP A 141 -18.49 -22.12 -20.89
C ASP A 141 -18.40 -23.47 -20.19
N SER A 142 -18.05 -24.52 -20.93
CA SER A 142 -17.78 -25.84 -20.38
C SER A 142 -16.64 -25.83 -19.36
N ILE A 143 -15.47 -25.23 -19.69
CA ILE A 143 -14.35 -25.21 -18.74
C ILE A 143 -14.69 -24.41 -17.47
N ILE A 144 -15.51 -23.35 -17.57
CA ILE A 144 -16.00 -22.59 -16.41
C ILE A 144 -16.92 -23.45 -15.52
N ARG A 145 -17.85 -24.22 -16.12
CA ARG A 145 -18.70 -25.17 -15.39
C ARG A 145 -17.87 -26.26 -14.72
N VAL A 146 -16.95 -26.89 -15.45
CA VAL A 146 -16.05 -27.93 -14.95
C VAL A 146 -15.22 -27.43 -13.77
N MET A 147 -14.60 -26.25 -13.86
CA MET A 147 -13.84 -25.67 -12.75
C MET A 147 -14.74 -25.36 -11.55
N SER A 148 -15.96 -24.88 -11.78
CA SER A 148 -16.92 -24.58 -10.71
C SER A 148 -17.35 -25.85 -9.96
N GLN A 149 -17.68 -26.92 -10.69
CA GLN A 149 -17.96 -28.23 -10.10
C GLN A 149 -16.74 -28.78 -9.36
N ALA A 150 -15.56 -28.67 -9.96
CA ALA A 150 -14.33 -29.13 -9.33
C ALA A 150 -14.03 -28.43 -8.00
N ARG A 151 -14.36 -27.14 -7.90
CA ARG A 151 -14.29 -26.41 -6.63
C ARG A 151 -15.27 -26.98 -5.61
N ILE A 152 -16.53 -27.23 -5.98
CA ILE A 152 -17.56 -27.74 -5.06
C ILE A 152 -17.19 -29.14 -4.56
N THR A 153 -16.80 -30.03 -5.47
CA THR A 153 -16.46 -31.44 -5.17
C THR A 153 -15.25 -31.57 -4.26
N ALA A 154 -14.28 -30.65 -4.33
CA ALA A 154 -13.05 -30.69 -3.52
C ALA A 154 -13.26 -30.30 -2.03
N ALA A 155 -14.32 -30.81 -1.41
CA ALA A 155 -14.68 -30.60 -0.01
C ALA A 155 -14.47 -31.88 0.84
N PRO A 156 -14.07 -31.75 2.12
CA PRO A 156 -13.89 -32.92 3.00
C PRO A 156 -15.13 -33.77 3.17
N SER A 157 -16.32 -33.16 3.11
CA SER A 157 -17.62 -33.83 3.19
C SER A 157 -17.96 -34.69 1.96
N THR A 158 -17.31 -34.44 0.83
CA THR A 158 -17.64 -35.10 -0.46
C THR A 158 -16.63 -36.19 -0.81
N VAL A 159 -15.32 -35.90 -0.69
CA VAL A 159 -14.25 -36.84 -1.12
C VAL A 159 -13.41 -37.37 0.03
N GLY A 160 -13.65 -36.89 1.25
CA GLY A 160 -12.89 -37.27 2.45
C GLY A 160 -11.52 -36.59 2.57
N THR A 161 -11.11 -36.35 3.82
CA THR A 161 -9.87 -35.61 4.13
C THR A 161 -8.61 -36.31 3.61
N GLN A 162 -8.57 -37.64 3.58
CA GLN A 162 -7.37 -38.38 3.13
C GLN A 162 -7.10 -38.22 1.63
N ALA A 163 -8.15 -38.21 0.80
CA ALA A 163 -8.00 -37.93 -0.63
C ALA A 163 -7.50 -36.49 -0.86
N LEU A 164 -7.97 -35.53 -0.05
CA LEU A 164 -7.48 -34.15 -0.10
C LEU A 164 -6.02 -34.01 0.36
N PHE A 165 -5.53 -34.86 1.27
CA PHE A 165 -4.09 -34.92 1.57
C PHE A 165 -3.27 -35.37 0.37
N GLU A 166 -3.75 -36.35 -0.40
CA GLU A 166 -3.09 -36.77 -1.63
C GLU A 166 -3.15 -35.65 -2.68
N ALA A 167 -4.31 -35.04 -2.93
CA ALA A 167 -4.44 -33.92 -3.86
C ALA A 167 -3.49 -32.73 -3.54
N GLN A 168 -3.11 -32.55 -2.27
CA GLN A 168 -2.19 -31.49 -1.85
C GLN A 168 -0.70 -31.84 -2.05
N ARG A 169 -0.37 -33.09 -2.36
CA ARG A 169 0.99 -33.60 -2.48
C ARG A 169 1.80 -32.86 -3.54
N LYS A 170 3.07 -32.59 -3.23
CA LYS A 170 4.06 -32.00 -4.14
C LYS A 170 5.14 -33.00 -4.49
N GLU A 171 5.66 -33.72 -3.51
CA GLU A 171 6.67 -34.77 -3.69
C GLU A 171 6.05 -36.12 -3.38
N VAL A 172 6.36 -37.14 -4.19
CA VAL A 172 5.78 -38.48 -4.05
C VAL A 172 6.00 -39.05 -2.64
N ASP A 173 7.20 -38.87 -2.08
CA ASP A 173 7.60 -39.48 -0.80
C ASP A 173 7.24 -38.64 0.43
N LYS A 174 6.84 -37.38 0.28
CA LYS A 174 6.55 -36.48 1.42
C LYS A 174 5.06 -36.22 1.57
N LYS A 175 4.47 -36.73 2.65
CA LYS A 175 3.07 -36.45 3.00
C LYS A 175 2.91 -34.96 3.37
N PRO A 176 1.91 -34.25 2.79
CA PRO A 176 1.64 -32.87 3.17
C PRO A 176 1.23 -32.72 4.64
N ARG A 177 1.60 -31.59 5.26
CA ARG A 177 1.14 -31.23 6.62
C ARG A 177 -0.36 -30.91 6.68
N ARG A 178 -1.00 -30.62 5.54
CA ARG A 178 -2.40 -30.19 5.45
C ARG A 178 -3.10 -30.80 4.23
N PRO A 179 -4.42 -31.03 4.29
CA PRO A 179 -5.20 -31.41 3.12
C PRO A 179 -5.35 -30.21 2.16
N PHE A 180 -5.70 -30.50 0.92
CA PHE A 180 -6.05 -29.50 -0.07
C PHE A 180 -7.28 -28.71 0.39
N ASP A 181 -7.17 -27.37 0.42
CA ASP A 181 -8.24 -26.47 0.83
C ASP A 181 -8.78 -25.67 -0.36
N ASN A 182 -9.99 -25.96 -0.83
CA ASN A 182 -10.64 -25.27 -1.94
C ASN A 182 -11.18 -23.87 -1.57
N ARG A 183 -11.14 -23.45 -0.30
CA ARG A 183 -11.71 -22.17 0.15
C ARG A 183 -10.83 -21.00 -0.25
N VAL A 184 -11.21 -20.34 -1.32
CA VAL A 184 -10.66 -19.06 -1.77
C VAL A 184 -11.76 -18.02 -1.89
N GLU A 185 -11.41 -16.74 -1.72
CA GLU A 185 -12.32 -15.62 -1.99
C GLU A 185 -12.76 -15.65 -3.46
N GLU A 186 -13.98 -15.20 -3.75
CA GLU A 186 -14.55 -15.22 -5.12
C GLU A 186 -13.66 -14.50 -6.14
N ASP A 187 -13.18 -13.30 -5.81
CA ASP A 187 -12.22 -12.55 -6.65
C ASP A 187 -10.90 -13.31 -6.90
N THR A 188 -10.48 -14.16 -5.96
CA THR A 188 -9.28 -14.99 -6.13
C THR A 188 -9.58 -16.18 -7.02
N TRP A 189 -10.74 -16.80 -6.86
CA TRP A 189 -11.18 -17.89 -7.74
C TRP A 189 -11.32 -17.42 -9.18
N ALA A 190 -12.00 -16.29 -9.42
CA ALA A 190 -12.17 -15.73 -10.76
C ALA A 190 -10.84 -15.44 -11.47
N ARG A 191 -9.83 -14.94 -10.73
CA ARG A 191 -8.48 -14.77 -11.28
C ARG A 191 -7.79 -16.09 -11.58
N TYR A 192 -8.04 -17.13 -10.79
CA TYR A 192 -7.41 -18.43 -10.99
C TYR A 192 -8.02 -19.18 -12.17
N THR A 193 -9.34 -19.14 -12.32
CA THR A 193 -10.04 -19.73 -13.46
C THR A 193 -9.70 -19.00 -14.75
N ALA A 194 -9.55 -17.67 -14.73
CA ALA A 194 -9.13 -16.90 -15.89
C ALA A 194 -7.78 -17.35 -16.49
N VAL A 195 -6.85 -17.86 -15.67
CA VAL A 195 -5.57 -18.40 -16.18
C VAL A 195 -5.82 -19.68 -17.00
N TRP A 196 -6.66 -20.58 -16.49
CA TRP A 196 -7.02 -21.82 -17.19
C TRP A 196 -7.81 -21.57 -18.46
N THR A 197 -8.78 -20.67 -18.40
CA THR A 197 -9.53 -20.22 -19.57
C THR A 197 -8.58 -19.77 -20.69
N LYS A 198 -7.61 -18.90 -20.36
CA LYS A 198 -6.62 -18.43 -21.33
C LYS A 198 -5.73 -19.53 -21.86
N LEU A 199 -5.35 -20.51 -21.05
CA LEU A 199 -4.56 -21.66 -21.50
C LEU A 199 -5.34 -22.53 -22.49
N ILE A 200 -6.64 -22.76 -22.26
CA ILE A 200 -7.47 -23.52 -23.18
C ILE A 200 -7.71 -22.75 -24.49
N CYS A 201 -8.03 -21.45 -24.42
CA CYS A 201 -8.12 -20.60 -25.61
C CYS A 201 -6.81 -20.59 -26.41
N TYR A 202 -5.68 -20.50 -25.71
CA TYR A 202 -4.36 -20.57 -26.33
C TYR A 202 -4.15 -21.91 -27.05
N VAL A 203 -4.41 -23.04 -26.39
CA VAL A 203 -4.19 -24.37 -27.01
C VAL A 203 -5.07 -24.52 -28.25
N TYR A 204 -6.36 -24.16 -28.16
CA TYR A 204 -7.30 -24.27 -29.28
C TYR A 204 -6.89 -23.35 -30.45
N ARG A 205 -6.69 -22.05 -30.21
CA ARG A 205 -6.33 -21.08 -31.27
C ARG A 205 -4.96 -21.36 -31.87
N ALA A 206 -4.00 -21.82 -31.07
CA ALA A 206 -2.67 -22.09 -31.58
C ALA A 206 -2.63 -23.40 -32.40
N GLU A 207 -3.53 -24.35 -32.17
CA GLU A 207 -3.62 -25.58 -32.97
C GLU A 207 -4.10 -25.28 -34.40
N THR A 208 -4.94 -24.26 -34.59
CA THR A 208 -5.49 -23.86 -35.89
C THR A 208 -4.57 -22.96 -36.72
N MET A 209 -3.41 -22.57 -36.18
CA MET A 209 -2.40 -21.75 -36.86
C MET A 209 -1.54 -22.54 -37.84
N GLU A 210 -0.99 -21.85 -38.84
CA GLU A 210 0.06 -22.41 -39.71
C GLU A 210 1.34 -22.75 -38.92
N ASP A 211 2.01 -23.84 -39.30
CA ASP A 211 3.18 -24.40 -38.59
C ASP A 211 4.36 -23.41 -38.41
N ASN A 212 4.50 -22.41 -39.28
CA ASN A 212 5.54 -21.38 -39.26
C ASN A 212 5.24 -20.20 -38.31
N GLU A 213 3.97 -19.96 -38.00
CA GLU A 213 3.51 -18.90 -37.09
C GLU A 213 3.14 -19.44 -35.71
N ARG A 214 3.00 -20.76 -35.60
CA ARG A 214 2.60 -21.47 -34.39
C ARG A 214 3.76 -21.65 -33.41
N PRO A 215 3.56 -21.42 -32.10
CA PRO A 215 4.51 -21.83 -31.07
C PRO A 215 4.82 -23.33 -31.12
N GLY A 216 6.06 -23.72 -30.89
CA GLY A 216 6.56 -25.09 -31.11
C GLY A 216 6.01 -26.22 -30.23
N PHE A 217 4.85 -26.05 -29.55
CA PHE A 217 4.20 -27.13 -28.82
C PHE A 217 3.55 -28.15 -29.76
N ARG A 218 3.38 -29.39 -29.30
CA ARG A 218 2.73 -30.46 -30.07
C ARG A 218 1.82 -31.28 -29.16
N LEU A 219 0.56 -31.43 -29.55
CA LEU A 219 -0.35 -32.35 -28.86
C LEU A 219 0.11 -33.80 -29.10
N THR A 220 0.09 -34.59 -28.03
CA THR A 220 0.24 -36.05 -28.16
C THR A 220 -0.99 -36.62 -28.88
N LYS A 221 -0.88 -37.82 -29.46
CA LYS A 221 -2.01 -38.47 -30.13
C LYS A 221 -3.27 -38.51 -29.24
N ARG A 222 -3.13 -38.93 -27.98
CA ARG A 222 -4.24 -38.93 -27.01
C ARG A 222 -4.84 -37.54 -26.78
N GLN A 223 -4.01 -36.48 -26.75
CA GLN A 223 -4.50 -35.12 -26.57
C GLN A 223 -5.23 -34.61 -27.81
N GLY A 224 -4.72 -34.92 -29.01
CA GLY A 224 -5.38 -34.62 -30.28
C GLY A 224 -6.72 -35.33 -30.39
N ASP A 225 -6.72 -36.67 -30.27
CA ASP A 225 -7.94 -37.49 -30.38
C ASP A 225 -9.08 -36.99 -29.45
N THR A 226 -8.78 -36.61 -28.21
CA THR A 226 -9.80 -36.08 -27.27
C THR A 226 -10.21 -34.63 -27.58
N MET A 227 -9.30 -33.80 -28.10
CA MET A 227 -9.64 -32.43 -28.53
C MET A 227 -10.52 -32.46 -29.79
N ASP A 228 -10.20 -33.34 -30.73
CA ASP A 228 -10.96 -33.53 -31.97
C ASP A 228 -12.37 -34.02 -31.63
N GLU A 229 -12.52 -35.02 -30.76
CA GLU A 229 -13.84 -35.50 -30.31
C GLU A 229 -14.68 -34.40 -29.63
N LEU A 230 -14.06 -33.56 -28.81
CA LEU A 230 -14.74 -32.41 -28.19
C LEU A 230 -15.17 -31.37 -29.24
N THR A 231 -14.30 -31.09 -30.21
CA THR A 231 -14.50 -30.05 -31.21
C THR A 231 -15.56 -30.49 -32.22
N GLU A 232 -15.48 -31.73 -32.72
CA GLU A 232 -16.48 -32.32 -33.63
C GLU A 232 -17.88 -32.30 -33.01
N LEU A 233 -18.04 -32.72 -31.76
CA LEU A 233 -19.33 -32.70 -31.05
C LEU A 233 -19.94 -31.29 -30.98
N ILE A 234 -19.11 -30.27 -30.76
CA ILE A 234 -19.56 -28.88 -30.66
C ILE A 234 -19.85 -28.30 -32.05
N GLU A 235 -19.02 -28.61 -33.05
CA GLU A 235 -19.21 -28.17 -34.43
C GLU A 235 -20.51 -28.73 -35.01
N GLU A 236 -20.81 -30.01 -34.80
CA GLU A 236 -22.09 -30.62 -35.24
C GLU A 236 -23.32 -29.91 -34.65
N TYR A 237 -23.23 -29.42 -33.41
CA TYR A 237 -24.28 -28.61 -32.79
C TYR A 237 -24.36 -27.19 -33.33
N VAL A 238 -23.21 -26.54 -33.57
CA VAL A 238 -23.17 -25.17 -34.12
C VAL A 238 -23.70 -25.15 -35.56
N GLU A 239 -23.47 -26.21 -36.33
CA GLU A 239 -23.99 -26.35 -37.70
C GLU A 239 -25.50 -26.60 -37.73
N ASP A 240 -26.03 -27.51 -36.89
CA ASP A 240 -27.47 -27.82 -36.80
C ASP A 240 -27.93 -28.12 -35.36
N PRO A 241 -28.35 -27.08 -34.60
CA PRO A 241 -28.79 -27.24 -33.22
C PRO A 241 -30.07 -28.09 -33.04
N GLU A 242 -30.92 -28.19 -34.07
CA GLU A 242 -32.18 -28.95 -33.98
C GLU A 242 -31.94 -30.45 -34.18
N ALA A 243 -31.04 -30.81 -35.11
CA ALA A 243 -30.69 -32.19 -35.39
C ALA A 243 -29.75 -32.79 -34.33
N ASN A 244 -28.80 -31.98 -33.82
CA ASN A 244 -27.73 -32.42 -32.92
C ASN A 244 -27.76 -31.66 -31.58
N PRO A 245 -28.76 -31.87 -30.72
CA PRO A 245 -28.85 -31.15 -29.45
C PRO A 245 -27.62 -31.42 -28.57
N LEU A 246 -27.03 -30.34 -28.04
CA LEU A 246 -25.81 -30.43 -27.26
C LEU A 246 -26.04 -31.11 -25.90
N ASP A 247 -25.34 -32.21 -25.65
CA ASP A 247 -25.25 -32.81 -24.32
C ASP A 247 -24.17 -32.08 -23.51
N GLU A 248 -24.60 -31.11 -22.69
CA GLU A 248 -23.70 -30.33 -21.83
C GLU A 248 -22.86 -31.22 -20.89
N GLU A 249 -23.40 -32.35 -20.41
CA GLU A 249 -22.68 -33.25 -19.50
C GLU A 249 -21.55 -33.98 -20.24
N ARG A 250 -21.79 -34.38 -21.49
CA ARG A 250 -20.76 -34.98 -22.37
C ARG A 250 -19.69 -33.98 -22.75
N VAL A 251 -20.07 -32.74 -23.09
CA VAL A 251 -19.10 -31.66 -23.37
C VAL A 251 -18.23 -31.36 -22.16
N ASP A 252 -18.83 -31.29 -20.96
CA ASP A 252 -18.09 -31.06 -19.70
C ASP A 252 -17.18 -32.25 -19.36
N GLU A 253 -17.57 -33.48 -19.69
CA GLU A 253 -16.74 -34.66 -19.55
C GLU A 253 -15.51 -34.61 -20.48
N LEU A 254 -15.72 -34.38 -21.77
CA LEU A 254 -14.65 -34.30 -22.77
C LEU A 254 -13.70 -33.13 -22.47
N THR A 255 -14.23 -31.98 -22.08
CA THR A 255 -13.43 -30.82 -21.63
C THR A 255 -12.53 -31.18 -20.45
N LEU A 256 -13.06 -31.88 -19.44
CA LEU A 256 -12.27 -32.36 -18.32
C LEU A 256 -11.21 -33.39 -18.77
N GLN A 257 -11.53 -34.28 -19.71
CA GLN A 257 -10.59 -35.26 -20.25
C GLN A 257 -9.44 -34.59 -21.02
N VAL A 258 -9.71 -33.57 -21.85
CA VAL A 258 -8.70 -32.75 -22.54
C VAL A 258 -7.72 -32.17 -21.52
N VAL A 259 -8.24 -31.53 -20.46
CA VAL A 259 -7.40 -30.94 -19.41
C VAL A 259 -6.52 -31.99 -18.72
N MET A 260 -7.08 -33.15 -18.42
CA MET A 260 -6.35 -34.25 -17.77
C MET A 260 -5.29 -34.84 -18.69
N ALA A 261 -5.57 -34.96 -19.99
CA ALA A 261 -4.60 -35.36 -20.99
C ALA A 261 -3.47 -34.34 -21.12
N LEU A 262 -3.76 -33.04 -21.09
CA LEU A 262 -2.76 -31.96 -21.11
C LEU A 262 -1.85 -31.97 -19.87
N LEU A 263 -2.40 -32.26 -18.68
CA LEU A 263 -1.65 -32.40 -17.44
C LEU A 263 -0.77 -33.66 -17.41
N ASP A 264 -1.27 -34.78 -17.96
CA ASP A 264 -0.58 -36.07 -18.07
C ASP A 264 0.37 -36.14 -19.30
N HIS A 265 0.96 -35.01 -19.69
CA HIS A 265 1.96 -34.93 -20.75
C HIS A 265 3.35 -35.33 -20.22
N ARG A 266 4.08 -36.19 -20.94
CA ARG A 266 5.46 -36.57 -20.61
C ARG A 266 6.47 -35.70 -21.36
N LEU A 267 7.34 -34.99 -20.64
CA LEU A 267 8.28 -34.03 -21.23
C LEU A 267 9.56 -34.73 -21.74
N THR A 268 9.42 -35.56 -22.79
CA THR A 268 10.52 -36.41 -23.31
C THR A 268 11.44 -35.72 -24.32
N ALA A 269 10.93 -34.74 -25.08
CA ALA A 269 11.64 -34.09 -26.19
C ALA A 269 11.76 -32.56 -26.02
N GLY A 270 11.54 -32.06 -24.81
CA GLY A 270 11.59 -30.64 -24.45
C GLY A 270 10.34 -30.18 -23.70
N GLU A 271 10.52 -29.27 -22.74
CA GLU A 271 9.45 -28.76 -21.88
C GLU A 271 8.33 -28.03 -22.65
N TYR A 272 8.71 -27.28 -23.68
CA TYR A 272 7.79 -26.51 -24.51
C TYR A 272 6.94 -27.32 -25.50
N ARG A 273 7.16 -28.64 -25.60
CA ARG A 273 6.22 -29.51 -26.30
C ARG A 273 4.86 -29.58 -25.63
N SER A 274 4.80 -29.31 -24.32
CA SER A 274 3.53 -29.19 -23.60
C SER A 274 2.80 -27.90 -23.96
N GLY A 275 1.54 -28.03 -24.41
CA GLY A 275 0.66 -26.88 -24.63
C GLY A 275 0.46 -26.01 -23.37
N ILE A 276 0.49 -26.60 -22.17
CA ILE A 276 0.41 -25.85 -20.90
C ILE A 276 1.64 -24.98 -20.70
N ILE A 277 2.84 -25.54 -20.86
CA ILE A 277 4.10 -24.80 -20.65
C ILE A 277 4.26 -23.72 -21.72
N SER A 278 3.95 -24.04 -22.98
CA SER A 278 3.95 -23.07 -24.08
C SER A 278 2.95 -21.93 -23.87
N GLY A 279 1.72 -22.25 -23.46
CA GLY A 279 0.71 -21.24 -23.14
C GLY A 279 1.11 -20.36 -21.97
N LEU A 280 1.81 -20.92 -20.97
CA LEU A 280 2.41 -20.13 -19.90
C LEU A 280 3.48 -19.15 -20.45
N ALA A 281 4.35 -19.56 -21.37
CA ALA A 281 5.30 -18.62 -21.98
C ALA A 281 4.60 -17.43 -22.66
N VAL A 282 3.55 -17.69 -23.43
CA VAL A 282 2.75 -16.64 -24.09
C VAL A 282 2.07 -15.73 -23.08
N LEU A 283 1.50 -16.30 -22.01
CA LEU A 283 0.97 -15.51 -20.91
C LEU A 283 2.03 -14.61 -20.26
N GLY A 284 3.32 -14.90 -20.42
CA GLY A 284 4.46 -14.10 -19.95
C GLY A 284 4.65 -12.76 -20.66
N ILE A 285 4.00 -12.55 -21.81
CA ILE A 285 4.13 -11.36 -22.63
C ILE A 285 3.21 -10.24 -22.11
N ARG A 286 3.75 -9.03 -21.94
CA ARG A 286 3.01 -7.84 -21.55
C ARG A 286 2.44 -7.11 -22.77
N LYS A 287 1.51 -6.20 -22.52
CA LYS A 287 0.88 -5.37 -23.58
C LYS A 287 1.86 -4.48 -24.37
N ASP A 288 3.03 -4.20 -23.81
CA ASP A 288 4.07 -3.40 -24.45
C ASP A 288 5.11 -4.26 -25.20
N GLY A 289 4.87 -5.56 -25.35
CA GLY A 289 5.79 -6.53 -25.96
C GLY A 289 6.91 -7.00 -25.04
N GLY A 290 7.03 -6.42 -23.83
CA GLY A 290 8.03 -6.83 -22.85
C GLY A 290 7.64 -8.08 -22.05
N TRP A 291 8.57 -8.63 -21.30
CA TRP A 291 8.32 -9.77 -20.41
C TRP A 291 7.77 -9.35 -19.04
N MET A 292 6.91 -10.19 -18.47
CA MET A 292 6.45 -10.05 -17.10
C MET A 292 7.56 -10.32 -16.08
N ASP A 293 7.52 -9.57 -14.98
CA ASP A 293 8.41 -9.76 -13.84
C ASP A 293 8.01 -10.99 -13.02
N VAL A 294 9.00 -11.63 -12.38
CA VAL A 294 8.84 -12.81 -11.52
C VAL A 294 7.78 -12.60 -10.42
N MET A 295 7.69 -11.38 -9.88
CA MET A 295 6.76 -11.03 -8.81
C MET A 295 5.30 -11.09 -9.25
N ASP A 296 5.06 -10.76 -10.52
CA ASP A 296 3.72 -10.69 -11.11
C ASP A 296 3.34 -12.03 -11.76
N TYR A 297 4.33 -12.84 -12.17
CA TYR A 297 4.11 -14.08 -12.90
C TYR A 297 3.93 -15.33 -12.02
N THR A 298 4.72 -15.49 -10.95
CA THR A 298 4.61 -16.67 -10.05
C THR A 298 3.22 -16.93 -9.43
N PRO A 299 2.33 -15.92 -9.24
CA PRO A 299 0.92 -16.16 -8.92
C PRO A 299 0.15 -16.97 -9.98
N MET A 300 0.48 -16.86 -11.26
CA MET A 300 -0.17 -17.62 -12.34
C MET A 300 0.10 -19.12 -12.20
N TYR A 301 1.34 -19.53 -11.96
CA TYR A 301 1.65 -20.93 -11.63
C TYR A 301 0.89 -21.43 -10.41
N SER A 302 0.72 -20.57 -9.39
CA SER A 302 -0.05 -20.93 -8.20
C SER A 302 -1.53 -21.15 -8.52
N ALA A 303 -2.09 -20.37 -9.46
CA ALA A 303 -3.45 -20.56 -9.97
C ALA A 303 -3.58 -21.89 -10.73
N VAL A 304 -2.64 -22.18 -11.64
CA VAL A 304 -2.62 -23.42 -12.42
C VAL A 304 -2.62 -24.64 -11.49
N ILE A 305 -1.68 -24.69 -10.54
CA ILE A 305 -1.57 -25.76 -9.54
C ILE A 305 -2.88 -25.92 -8.75
N LYS A 306 -3.48 -24.80 -8.31
CA LYS A 306 -4.64 -24.84 -7.41
C LYS A 306 -5.87 -25.44 -8.11
N VAL A 307 -6.15 -24.98 -9.32
CA VAL A 307 -7.33 -25.41 -10.08
C VAL A 307 -7.10 -26.81 -10.66
N ALA A 308 -5.90 -27.17 -11.13
CA ALA A 308 -5.58 -28.53 -11.56
C ALA A 308 -5.85 -29.57 -10.47
N ARG A 309 -5.43 -29.30 -9.23
CA ARG A 309 -5.69 -30.19 -8.09
C ARG A 309 -7.18 -30.38 -7.84
N ALA A 310 -7.99 -29.32 -7.98
CA ALA A 310 -9.44 -29.43 -7.86
C ALA A 310 -10.02 -30.29 -8.99
N MET A 311 -9.57 -30.09 -10.23
CA MET A 311 -10.05 -30.84 -11.40
C MET A 311 -9.65 -32.32 -11.35
N VAL A 312 -8.47 -32.65 -10.81
CA VAL A 312 -8.08 -34.06 -10.56
C VAL A 312 -9.02 -34.72 -9.55
N VAL A 313 -9.34 -34.02 -8.46
CA VAL A 313 -10.32 -34.53 -7.47
C VAL A 313 -11.70 -34.71 -8.09
N TYR A 314 -12.12 -33.78 -8.96
CA TYR A 314 -13.38 -33.87 -9.67
C TYR A 314 -13.45 -35.05 -10.65
N GLN A 315 -12.40 -35.24 -11.45
CA GLN A 315 -12.32 -36.39 -12.34
C GLN A 315 -12.35 -37.71 -11.55
N SER A 316 -11.57 -37.81 -10.47
CA SER A 316 -11.59 -39.00 -9.61
C SER A 316 -12.96 -39.26 -8.97
N TYR A 317 -13.71 -38.19 -8.66
CA TYR A 317 -15.07 -38.31 -8.17
C TYR A 317 -16.05 -38.83 -9.22
N ARG A 318 -15.95 -38.34 -10.47
CA ARG A 318 -16.75 -38.86 -11.59
C ARG A 318 -16.45 -40.34 -11.87
N GLU A 319 -15.17 -40.69 -11.98
CA GLU A 319 -14.74 -42.08 -12.22
C GLU A 319 -15.26 -43.04 -11.15
N ARG A 320 -15.24 -42.63 -9.86
CA ARG A 320 -15.82 -43.45 -8.78
C ARG A 320 -17.34 -43.58 -8.93
N LYS A 321 -18.04 -42.49 -9.26
CA LYS A 321 -19.50 -42.51 -9.42
C LYS A 321 -19.93 -43.41 -10.57
N GLU A 322 -19.20 -43.36 -11.68
CA GLU A 322 -19.40 -44.24 -12.85
C GLU A 322 -19.10 -45.70 -12.52
N GLU A 323 -18.03 -45.97 -11.76
CA GLU A 323 -17.72 -47.33 -11.28
C GLU A 323 -18.82 -47.89 -10.37
N VAL A 324 -19.33 -47.10 -9.42
CA VAL A 324 -20.45 -47.49 -8.55
C VAL A 324 -21.69 -47.79 -9.37
N ALA A 325 -22.06 -46.90 -10.31
CA ALA A 325 -23.21 -47.10 -11.19
C ALA A 325 -23.07 -48.37 -12.04
N ARG A 326 -21.87 -48.63 -12.57
CA ARG A 326 -21.57 -49.86 -13.31
C ARG A 326 -21.71 -51.11 -12.43
N LEU A 327 -21.19 -51.09 -11.20
CA LEU A 327 -21.32 -52.20 -10.25
C LEU A 327 -22.79 -52.49 -9.87
N GLN A 328 -23.60 -51.44 -9.69
CA GLN A 328 -25.04 -51.59 -9.46
C GLN A 328 -25.74 -52.27 -10.65
N GLN A 329 -25.38 -51.88 -11.88
CA GLN A 329 -25.97 -52.46 -13.09
C GLN A 329 -25.49 -53.90 -13.37
N GLU A 330 -24.18 -54.16 -13.26
CA GLU A 330 -23.57 -55.44 -13.62
C GLU A 330 -23.78 -56.53 -12.55
N LYS A 331 -23.77 -56.15 -11.27
CA LYS A 331 -23.85 -57.09 -10.15
C LYS A 331 -25.16 -57.02 -9.37
N GLY A 332 -26.04 -56.06 -9.68
CA GLY A 332 -27.32 -55.89 -8.97
C GLY A 332 -27.17 -55.51 -7.50
N LEU A 333 -26.02 -54.94 -7.12
CA LEU A 333 -25.72 -54.57 -5.74
C LEU A 333 -26.55 -53.36 -5.30
N GLY A 334 -26.84 -53.29 -4.00
CA GLY A 334 -27.35 -52.06 -3.39
C GLY A 334 -26.34 -50.92 -3.49
N GLU A 335 -26.77 -49.66 -3.32
CA GLU A 335 -25.88 -48.49 -3.37
C GLU A 335 -24.72 -48.60 -2.38
N GLU A 336 -24.98 -48.95 -1.12
CA GLU A 336 -23.94 -49.10 -0.09
C GLU A 336 -22.94 -50.22 -0.44
N GLU A 337 -23.43 -51.38 -0.91
CA GLU A 337 -22.57 -52.52 -1.28
C GLU A 337 -21.69 -52.20 -2.51
N ALA A 338 -22.25 -51.49 -3.50
CA ALA A 338 -21.51 -51.01 -4.66
C ALA A 338 -20.46 -49.95 -4.28
N GLU A 339 -20.77 -49.07 -3.32
CA GLU A 339 -19.83 -48.08 -2.79
C GLU A 339 -18.67 -48.71 -2.00
N GLU A 340 -18.91 -49.81 -1.29
CA GLU A 340 -17.91 -50.58 -0.56
C GLU A 340 -16.98 -51.36 -1.50
N GLU A 341 -17.51 -51.90 -2.60
CA GLU A 341 -16.72 -52.65 -3.58
C GLU A 341 -15.95 -51.75 -4.56
N ALA A 342 -16.48 -50.55 -4.85
CA ALA A 342 -15.84 -49.59 -5.75
C ALA A 342 -14.46 -49.14 -5.23
N THR A 343 -13.61 -48.71 -6.17
CA THR A 343 -12.28 -48.22 -5.83
C THR A 343 -12.37 -47.00 -4.93
N SER A 344 -11.65 -47.00 -3.81
CA SER A 344 -11.70 -45.88 -2.87
C SER A 344 -11.21 -44.58 -3.49
N MET A 345 -11.87 -43.47 -3.14
CA MET A 345 -11.51 -42.13 -3.59
C MET A 345 -10.02 -41.80 -3.37
N PHE A 346 -9.47 -42.22 -2.22
CA PHE A 346 -8.05 -42.06 -1.91
C PHE A 346 -7.14 -42.72 -2.95
N ARG A 347 -7.47 -43.94 -3.41
CA ARG A 347 -6.65 -44.70 -4.35
C ARG A 347 -6.67 -44.06 -5.74
N ILE A 348 -7.85 -43.67 -6.23
CA ILE A 348 -8.01 -43.01 -7.54
C ILE A 348 -7.24 -41.68 -7.57
N VAL A 349 -7.43 -40.83 -6.55
CA VAL A 349 -6.71 -39.55 -6.46
C VAL A 349 -5.20 -39.77 -6.35
N ARG A 350 -4.76 -40.72 -5.52
CA ARG A 350 -3.33 -41.01 -5.33
C ARG A 350 -2.65 -41.43 -6.64
N GLU A 351 -3.29 -42.29 -7.43
CA GLU A 351 -2.75 -42.75 -8.70
C GLU A 351 -2.49 -41.57 -9.65
N LYS A 352 -3.51 -40.73 -9.88
CA LYS A 352 -3.37 -39.56 -10.76
C LYS A 352 -2.35 -38.56 -10.23
N VAL A 353 -2.39 -38.30 -8.93
CA VAL A 353 -1.50 -37.32 -8.31
C VAL A 353 -0.04 -37.72 -8.43
N GLN A 354 0.30 -38.97 -8.08
CA GLN A 354 1.68 -39.45 -8.15
C GLN A 354 2.17 -39.60 -9.59
N ARG A 355 1.25 -39.79 -10.55
CA ARG A 355 1.57 -39.90 -11.96
C ARG A 355 1.93 -38.56 -12.60
N PHE A 356 1.17 -37.48 -12.36
CA PHE A 356 1.34 -36.22 -13.09
C PHE A 356 1.08 -34.92 -12.30
N MET A 357 0.85 -34.97 -10.98
CA MET A 357 0.63 -33.76 -10.15
C MET A 357 1.74 -33.48 -9.13
N THR A 358 2.79 -34.29 -9.11
CA THR A 358 3.97 -34.16 -8.24
C THR A 358 5.21 -33.84 -9.05
N VAL A 359 6.28 -33.44 -8.35
CA VAL A 359 7.62 -33.42 -8.95
C VAL A 359 8.08 -34.83 -9.30
N THR A 360 9.00 -34.94 -10.25
CA THR A 360 9.52 -36.22 -10.75
C THR A 360 10.02 -37.09 -9.60
N SER A 361 9.58 -38.34 -9.56
CA SER A 361 9.98 -39.28 -8.51
C SER A 361 11.43 -39.72 -8.72
N LYS A 362 12.04 -40.37 -7.71
CA LYS A 362 13.39 -40.93 -7.83
C LYS A 362 13.43 -42.24 -8.62
N GLU A 363 12.31 -42.68 -9.19
CA GLU A 363 12.25 -43.92 -9.95
C GLU A 363 12.96 -43.78 -11.30
N THR A 364 13.66 -44.82 -11.73
CA THR A 364 14.54 -44.81 -12.90
C THR A 364 13.86 -44.39 -14.21
N TYR A 365 12.56 -44.69 -14.35
CA TYR A 365 11.78 -44.42 -15.56
C TYR A 365 10.75 -43.30 -15.36
N ALA A 366 10.84 -42.55 -14.26
CA ALA A 366 9.96 -41.41 -14.04
C ALA A 366 10.33 -40.27 -14.99
N GLU A 367 9.37 -39.86 -15.80
CA GLU A 367 9.53 -38.75 -16.73
C GLU A 367 8.84 -37.50 -16.17
N PRO A 368 9.46 -36.31 -16.34
CA PRO A 368 8.88 -35.05 -15.90
C PRO A 368 7.59 -34.73 -16.64
N THR A 369 6.73 -33.98 -15.94
CA THR A 369 5.40 -33.57 -16.42
C THR A 369 5.28 -32.04 -16.35
N PRO A 370 4.25 -31.43 -16.98
CA PRO A 370 4.02 -29.99 -16.86
C PRO A 370 3.99 -29.49 -15.41
N MET A 371 3.42 -30.28 -14.50
CA MET A 371 3.35 -29.92 -13.08
C MET A 371 4.71 -29.89 -12.40
N ASP A 372 5.62 -30.82 -12.76
CA ASP A 372 7.00 -30.84 -12.28
C ASP A 372 7.71 -29.53 -12.63
N TRP A 373 7.71 -29.18 -13.93
CA TRP A 373 8.31 -27.94 -14.42
C TRP A 373 7.68 -26.70 -13.76
N ILE A 374 6.36 -26.65 -13.62
CA ILE A 374 5.65 -25.53 -12.97
C ILE A 374 6.09 -25.40 -11.49
N TYR A 375 6.25 -26.50 -10.76
CA TYR A 375 6.74 -26.45 -9.38
C TYR A 375 8.18 -25.93 -9.31
N GLU A 376 9.06 -26.39 -10.19
CA GLU A 376 10.45 -25.96 -10.23
C GLU A 376 10.57 -24.48 -10.58
N ALA A 377 9.94 -24.05 -11.69
CA ALA A 377 9.92 -22.66 -12.14
C ALA A 377 9.35 -21.73 -11.07
N ARG A 378 8.27 -22.14 -10.39
CA ARG A 378 7.69 -21.39 -9.26
C ARG A 378 8.63 -21.32 -8.06
N THR A 379 9.32 -22.41 -7.73
CA THR A 379 10.27 -22.45 -6.60
C THR A 379 11.45 -21.54 -6.88
N TYR A 380 12.00 -21.58 -8.09
CA TYR A 380 13.08 -20.71 -8.52
C TYR A 380 12.66 -19.24 -8.59
N GLY A 381 11.46 -18.95 -9.13
CA GLY A 381 10.92 -17.58 -9.11
C GLY A 381 10.74 -17.03 -7.69
N MET A 382 10.33 -17.88 -6.73
CA MET A 382 10.31 -17.48 -5.32
C MET A 382 11.73 -17.20 -4.78
N TYR A 383 12.73 -18.02 -5.12
CA TYR A 383 14.11 -17.77 -4.75
C TYR A 383 14.63 -16.42 -5.28
N ILE A 384 14.40 -16.10 -6.56
CA ILE A 384 14.74 -14.79 -7.15
C ILE A 384 14.04 -13.67 -6.37
N ARG A 385 12.75 -13.82 -6.09
CA ARG A 385 11.96 -12.84 -5.34
C ARG A 385 12.53 -12.54 -3.95
N PHE A 386 13.08 -13.53 -3.25
CA PHE A 386 13.64 -13.32 -1.92
C PHE A 386 15.07 -12.73 -1.98
N ASN A 387 15.81 -12.98 -3.06
CA ASN A 387 17.22 -12.60 -3.16
C ASN A 387 17.52 -11.42 -4.10
N THR A 388 16.55 -10.99 -4.91
CA THR A 388 16.72 -9.86 -5.83
C THR A 388 16.04 -8.61 -5.26
N PRO A 389 16.78 -7.51 -5.05
CA PRO A 389 16.18 -6.25 -4.63
C PRO A 389 15.18 -5.76 -5.67
N ALA A 390 13.90 -5.65 -5.30
CA ALA A 390 12.90 -5.05 -6.18
C ALA A 390 13.28 -3.61 -6.54
N GLY A 391 12.90 -3.16 -7.74
CA GLY A 391 13.11 -1.78 -8.18
C GLY A 391 12.60 -0.74 -7.17
N GLY A 392 13.33 0.36 -7.03
CA GLY A 392 12.99 1.43 -6.08
C GLY A 392 11.62 2.04 -6.37
N THR A 393 10.70 1.98 -5.40
CA THR A 393 9.33 2.53 -5.53
C THR A 393 9.04 3.71 -4.62
N VAL A 394 9.97 3.99 -3.69
CA VAL A 394 9.87 5.07 -2.71
C VAL A 394 11.12 5.93 -2.77
N ASP A 395 10.93 7.24 -2.79
CA ASP A 395 11.98 8.24 -2.75
C ASP A 395 11.73 9.25 -1.61
N TRP A 396 12.81 9.83 -1.08
CA TRP A 396 12.78 10.77 0.02
C TRP A 396 13.55 12.05 -0.31
N ASP A 397 12.84 13.18 -0.26
CA ASP A 397 13.41 14.53 -0.41
C ASP A 397 13.14 15.36 0.86
N GLY A 398 14.13 15.36 1.76
CA GLY A 398 14.00 15.95 3.10
C GLY A 398 12.88 15.29 3.90
N ASP A 399 11.80 16.03 4.16
CA ASP A 399 10.58 15.58 4.84
C ASP A 399 9.45 15.12 3.88
N HIS A 400 9.72 15.10 2.57
CA HIS A 400 8.76 14.61 1.58
C HIS A 400 9.00 13.13 1.30
N ILE A 401 7.90 12.36 1.31
CA ILE A 401 7.88 11.00 0.77
C ILE A 401 7.22 11.02 -0.61
N THR A 402 7.86 10.36 -1.57
CA THR A 402 7.32 10.09 -2.90
C THR A 402 7.13 8.59 -3.06
N TYR A 403 5.91 8.15 -3.36
CA TYR A 403 5.62 6.77 -3.77
C TYR A 403 4.95 6.79 -5.16
N ARG A 404 5.67 6.31 -6.16
CA ARG A 404 5.28 6.41 -7.58
C ARG A 404 4.92 7.88 -7.95
N LYS A 405 3.65 8.15 -8.25
CA LYS A 405 3.14 9.48 -8.64
C LYS A 405 2.64 10.32 -7.45
N THR A 406 2.63 9.77 -6.24
CA THR A 406 2.08 10.43 -5.05
C THR A 406 3.21 11.01 -4.20
N ARG A 407 3.14 12.30 -3.87
CA ARG A 407 4.12 13.00 -3.03
C ARG A 407 3.42 13.85 -1.97
N PHE A 408 3.89 13.80 -0.72
CA PHE A 408 3.40 14.65 0.38
C PHE A 408 4.46 14.79 1.49
N ARG A 409 4.25 15.75 2.40
CA ARG A 409 5.11 16.00 3.59
C ARG A 409 4.66 15.16 4.79
N MET A 410 5.59 14.74 5.65
CA MET A 410 5.23 14.04 6.89
C MET A 410 4.41 14.91 7.85
N ALA A 411 4.65 16.23 7.87
CA ALA A 411 3.81 17.18 8.61
C ALA A 411 2.33 17.12 8.19
N ALA A 412 2.05 17.09 6.89
CA ALA A 412 0.68 17.03 6.37
C ALA A 412 -0.02 15.69 6.72
N LEU A 413 0.74 14.58 6.77
CA LEU A 413 0.22 13.30 7.24
C LEU A 413 -0.13 13.35 8.74
N THR A 414 0.71 14.00 9.54
CA THR A 414 0.49 14.20 10.98
C THR A 414 -0.75 15.06 11.24
N GLU A 415 -0.88 16.19 10.54
CA GLU A 415 -2.05 17.08 10.60
C GLU A 415 -3.34 16.33 10.23
N MET A 416 -3.31 15.47 9.21
CA MET A 416 -4.45 14.62 8.85
C MET A 416 -4.88 13.71 10.00
N LEU A 417 -3.95 13.05 10.70
CA LEU A 417 -4.27 12.15 11.82
C LEU A 417 -4.85 12.90 13.02
N HIS A 418 -4.35 14.10 13.32
CA HIS A 418 -4.92 14.98 14.36
C HIS A 418 -6.31 15.49 13.96
N ALA A 419 -6.51 15.87 12.70
CA ALA A 419 -7.82 16.27 12.19
C ALA A 419 -8.85 15.13 12.30
N LEU A 420 -8.46 13.90 11.95
CA LEU A 420 -9.31 12.72 12.10
C LEU A 420 -9.65 12.44 13.57
N THR A 421 -8.70 12.62 14.48
CA THR A 421 -8.92 12.48 15.94
C THR A 421 -9.94 13.51 16.44
N ARG A 422 -9.82 14.77 16.02
CA ARG A 422 -10.77 15.84 16.38
C ARG A 422 -12.17 15.57 15.83
N GLU A 423 -12.29 15.21 14.55
CA GLU A 423 -13.60 14.83 13.97
C GLU A 423 -14.22 13.62 14.69
N ALA A 424 -13.41 12.64 15.12
CA ALA A 424 -13.89 11.52 15.90
C ALA A 424 -14.38 11.94 17.30
N ARG A 425 -13.70 12.90 17.95
CA ARG A 425 -14.17 13.50 19.22
C ARG A 425 -15.51 14.22 19.03
N GLU A 426 -15.66 15.02 17.99
CA GLU A 426 -16.91 15.75 17.68
C GLU A 426 -18.09 14.79 17.44
N HIS A 427 -17.85 13.73 16.64
CA HIS A 427 -18.86 12.70 16.45
C HIS A 427 -19.18 11.96 17.74
N LEU A 428 -18.18 11.63 18.57
CA LEU A 428 -18.40 10.95 19.84
C LEU A 428 -19.22 11.81 20.82
N ALA A 429 -18.91 13.10 20.94
CA ALA A 429 -19.68 14.06 21.75
C ALA A 429 -21.15 14.07 21.32
N THR A 430 -21.38 14.16 20.01
CA THR A 430 -22.74 14.10 19.42
C THR A 430 -23.45 12.78 19.76
N LEU A 431 -22.77 11.64 19.59
CA LEU A 431 -23.32 10.30 19.88
C LEU A 431 -23.60 10.08 21.37
N THR A 432 -22.90 10.81 22.25
CA THR A 432 -23.07 10.71 23.70
C THR A 432 -23.95 11.82 24.30
N MET A 433 -24.52 12.67 23.45
CA MET A 433 -25.41 13.77 23.83
C MET A 433 -24.74 14.80 24.75
N VAL A 434 -23.48 15.12 24.48
CA VAL A 434 -22.70 16.15 25.20
C VAL A 434 -22.10 17.15 24.22
N GLU A 435 -21.75 18.34 24.71
CA GLU A 435 -21.10 19.35 23.88
C GLU A 435 -19.61 19.04 23.66
N ASP A 436 -18.96 18.50 24.68
CA ASP A 436 -17.56 18.06 24.63
C ASP A 436 -17.42 16.71 25.34
N VAL A 437 -16.54 15.86 24.81
CA VAL A 437 -16.21 14.55 25.39
C VAL A 437 -15.57 14.68 26.78
N ASP A 438 -15.06 15.85 27.16
CA ASP A 438 -14.53 16.11 28.50
C ASP A 438 -15.63 16.06 29.60
N GLN A 439 -16.91 16.13 29.20
CA GLN A 439 -18.07 15.93 30.09
C GLN A 439 -18.37 14.44 30.36
N LEU A 440 -17.73 13.52 29.63
CA LEU A 440 -17.97 12.08 29.77
C LEU A 440 -17.36 11.53 31.06
N PRO A 441 -17.85 10.37 31.55
CA PRO A 441 -17.26 9.72 32.71
C PRO A 441 -15.78 9.42 32.47
N ARG A 442 -14.93 9.86 33.43
CA ARG A 442 -13.49 9.62 33.39
C ARG A 442 -13.17 8.13 33.49
N ILE A 443 -12.25 7.67 32.64
CA ILE A 443 -11.73 6.30 32.64
C ILE A 443 -10.55 6.24 33.63
N PRO A 444 -10.60 5.38 34.67
CA PRO A 444 -9.50 5.27 35.62
C PRO A 444 -8.39 4.37 35.06
N TRP A 445 -7.63 4.86 34.08
CA TRP A 445 -6.64 4.06 33.32
C TRP A 445 -5.68 3.20 34.14
N LYS A 446 -5.32 3.62 35.36
CA LYS A 446 -4.44 2.86 36.27
C LYS A 446 -5.13 1.69 36.97
N GLU A 447 -6.45 1.72 37.06
CA GLU A 447 -7.29 0.73 37.72
C GLU A 447 -8.00 -0.18 36.69
N VAL A 448 -7.84 0.06 35.39
CA VAL A 448 -8.43 -0.77 34.34
C VAL A 448 -7.71 -2.12 34.34
N GLU A 449 -8.45 -3.16 34.74
CA GLU A 449 -8.00 -4.54 34.77
C GLU A 449 -8.51 -5.31 33.54
N ASP A 450 -7.72 -6.25 33.03
CA ASP A 450 -8.15 -7.09 31.91
C ASP A 450 -7.39 -8.43 31.92
N ASP A 451 -8.12 -9.54 31.96
CA ASP A 451 -7.54 -10.89 31.88
C ASP A 451 -7.39 -11.30 30.41
N HIS A 452 -6.16 -11.46 29.95
CA HIS A 452 -5.88 -11.77 28.53
C HIS A 452 -5.99 -13.27 28.24
N SER A 453 -6.08 -14.09 29.28
CA SER A 453 -6.23 -15.54 29.20
C SER A 453 -7.70 -16.00 29.26
N GLU A 454 -8.58 -15.18 29.83
CA GLU A 454 -10.01 -15.47 29.95
C GLU A 454 -10.67 -15.65 28.57
N ASP A 455 -11.31 -16.81 28.37
CA ASP A 455 -11.94 -17.25 27.13
C ASP A 455 -13.47 -17.37 27.23
N ARG A 456 -14.06 -17.12 28.42
CA ARG A 456 -15.50 -17.14 28.65
C ARG A 456 -16.24 -16.33 27.61
N MET A 457 -17.26 -16.94 26.99
CA MET A 457 -18.07 -16.28 25.98
C MET A 457 -18.64 -14.95 26.47
N GLY A 458 -18.53 -13.89 25.66
CA GLY A 458 -19.00 -12.55 26.00
C GLY A 458 -18.07 -11.74 26.91
N TYR A 459 -16.96 -12.32 27.40
CA TYR A 459 -16.01 -11.58 28.23
C TYR A 459 -15.26 -10.49 27.45
N SER A 460 -15.00 -9.38 28.16
CA SER A 460 -14.22 -8.20 27.79
C SER A 460 -13.83 -7.45 29.06
N PHE A 461 -12.86 -6.52 29.00
CA PHE A 461 -12.48 -5.68 30.14
C PHE A 461 -13.67 -4.94 30.76
N LEU A 462 -14.68 -4.53 29.96
CA LEU A 462 -15.90 -3.88 30.46
C LEU A 462 -16.82 -4.81 31.27
N THR A 463 -16.66 -6.12 31.13
CA THR A 463 -17.40 -7.15 31.87
C THR A 463 -16.58 -7.78 32.99
N ASP A 464 -15.32 -7.37 33.15
CA ASP A 464 -14.46 -7.83 34.25
C ASP A 464 -15.01 -7.29 35.58
N GLU A 465 -15.13 -8.17 36.57
CA GLU A 465 -15.70 -7.82 37.87
C GLU A 465 -14.87 -6.75 38.59
N ARG A 466 -13.55 -6.72 38.37
CA ARG A 466 -12.64 -5.72 38.95
C ARG A 466 -12.93 -4.30 38.44
N ASN A 467 -13.49 -4.16 37.24
CA ASN A 467 -13.84 -2.88 36.63
C ASN A 467 -15.26 -2.39 36.96
N ARG A 468 -16.06 -3.18 37.69
CA ARG A 468 -17.50 -2.93 37.90
C ARG A 468 -17.82 -1.54 38.45
N GLU A 469 -17.01 -1.03 39.37
CA GLU A 469 -17.25 0.23 40.08
C GLU A 469 -17.16 1.47 39.19
N TRP A 470 -16.26 1.49 38.22
CA TRP A 470 -16.18 2.62 37.29
C TRP A 470 -17.11 2.42 36.10
N VAL A 471 -17.26 1.18 35.60
CA VAL A 471 -18.14 0.84 34.47
C VAL A 471 -19.61 1.20 34.75
N LYS A 472 -20.07 1.07 36.00
CA LYS A 472 -21.47 1.41 36.35
C LYS A 472 -21.82 2.88 36.11
N ARG A 473 -20.85 3.80 36.11
CA ARG A 473 -21.07 5.25 35.90
C ARG A 473 -21.57 5.59 34.50
N GLY A 474 -21.23 4.76 33.51
CA GLY A 474 -21.65 4.92 32.11
C GLY A 474 -22.90 4.11 31.76
N LYS A 475 -23.47 3.34 32.69
CA LYS A 475 -24.62 2.49 32.43
C LYS A 475 -25.81 3.35 31.98
N ASN A 476 -26.35 3.03 30.79
CA ASN A 476 -27.45 3.76 30.15
C ASN A 476 -27.18 5.25 29.93
N TRP A 477 -25.91 5.67 29.84
CA TRP A 477 -25.53 7.09 29.73
C TRP A 477 -26.34 7.88 28.71
N VAL A 478 -26.33 7.43 27.44
CA VAL A 478 -27.01 8.13 26.33
C VAL A 478 -28.52 8.22 26.58
N MET A 479 -29.13 7.13 27.08
CA MET A 479 -30.56 7.14 27.40
C MET A 479 -30.87 8.11 28.54
N ASN A 480 -30.06 8.14 29.59
CA ASN A 480 -30.24 9.07 30.71
C ASN A 480 -30.16 10.53 30.24
N GLN A 481 -29.31 10.84 29.26
CA GLN A 481 -29.19 12.17 28.64
C GLN A 481 -30.42 12.54 27.78
N ILE A 482 -31.10 11.55 27.19
CA ILE A 482 -32.33 11.76 26.41
C ILE A 482 -33.53 11.93 27.34
N THR A 483 -33.57 11.19 28.45
CA THR A 483 -34.69 11.18 29.39
C THR A 483 -34.51 12.13 30.57
N ASP A 484 -33.47 12.96 30.57
CA ASP A 484 -33.21 13.92 31.65
C ASP A 484 -34.40 14.86 31.84
N THR A 485 -34.87 14.95 33.09
CA THR A 485 -36.07 15.70 33.50
C THR A 485 -35.73 16.99 34.25
N GLN A 486 -34.44 17.34 34.38
CA GLN A 486 -34.06 18.57 35.07
C GLN A 486 -34.64 19.82 34.37
N PRO A 487 -35.17 20.81 35.14
CA PRO A 487 -35.84 21.99 34.59
C PRO A 487 -34.96 22.84 33.66
N ASP A 488 -33.65 22.90 33.94
CA ASP A 488 -32.66 23.65 33.17
C ASP A 488 -31.89 22.76 32.16
N GLY A 489 -32.26 21.48 32.05
CA GLY A 489 -31.57 20.49 31.22
C GLY A 489 -32.07 20.43 29.78
N GLN A 490 -31.20 20.06 28.83
CA GLN A 490 -31.56 19.85 27.42
C GLN A 490 -32.44 18.59 27.19
N GLY A 491 -32.72 17.79 28.23
CA GLY A 491 -33.41 16.50 28.13
C GLY A 491 -34.84 16.58 27.59
N GLN A 492 -35.62 17.61 27.92
CA GLN A 492 -36.97 17.79 27.37
C GLN A 492 -36.95 17.98 25.85
N ALA A 493 -35.99 18.74 25.33
CA ALA A 493 -35.82 18.95 23.89
C ALA A 493 -35.35 17.66 23.20
N ARG A 494 -34.39 16.94 23.79
CA ARG A 494 -33.88 15.67 23.26
C ARG A 494 -34.96 14.59 23.23
N ARG A 495 -35.78 14.49 24.29
CA ARG A 495 -36.92 13.57 24.35
C ARG A 495 -37.93 13.84 23.23
N LYS A 496 -38.21 15.12 22.94
CA LYS A 496 -39.09 15.51 21.82
C LYS A 496 -38.53 15.13 20.44
N VAL A 497 -37.21 15.04 20.30
CA VAL A 497 -36.53 14.61 19.06
C VAL A 497 -36.43 13.09 18.96
N TRP A 498 -36.22 12.39 20.07
CA TRP A 498 -35.94 10.96 20.07
C TRP A 498 -37.16 10.08 20.28
N ILE A 499 -38.12 10.52 21.11
CA ILE A 499 -39.23 9.67 21.56
C ILE A 499 -40.50 9.99 20.80
N ASP A 500 -41.17 8.96 20.31
CA ASP A 500 -42.50 9.04 19.70
C ASP A 500 -43.49 8.21 20.53
N ASN A 501 -44.43 8.88 21.19
CA ASN A 501 -45.45 8.25 22.02
C ASN A 501 -46.72 7.88 21.23
N GLY A 502 -46.79 8.21 19.94
CA GLY A 502 -48.00 8.09 19.12
C GLY A 502 -47.96 7.00 18.04
N ARG A 503 -46.86 6.22 17.92
CA ARG A 503 -46.71 5.23 16.85
C ARG A 503 -47.61 4.01 17.04
N ARG A 504 -48.18 3.52 15.92
CA ARG A 504 -48.99 2.30 15.86
C ARG A 504 -48.19 1.01 16.05
N ASP A 505 -46.89 1.02 15.74
CA ASP A 505 -45.99 -0.15 15.87
C ASP A 505 -45.45 -0.34 17.30
N GLY A 506 -45.82 0.53 18.24
CA GLY A 506 -45.40 0.45 19.65
C GLY A 506 -43.92 0.75 19.90
N LYS A 507 -43.15 1.16 18.88
CA LYS A 507 -41.71 1.46 19.03
C LYS A 507 -41.51 2.88 19.55
N PRO A 508 -40.61 3.09 20.53
CA PRO A 508 -40.50 4.37 21.22
C PRO A 508 -39.66 5.42 20.47
N PHE A 509 -39.07 5.11 19.31
CA PHE A 509 -38.07 5.97 18.66
C PHE A 509 -38.59 6.66 17.39
N GLN A 510 -38.15 7.91 17.17
CA GLN A 510 -38.39 8.65 15.93
C GLN A 510 -37.41 8.24 14.81
N ALA A 511 -37.94 8.01 13.60
CA ALA A 511 -37.16 7.57 12.43
C ALA A 511 -35.98 8.50 12.09
N ARG A 512 -36.23 9.81 12.05
CA ARG A 512 -35.20 10.83 11.72
C ARG A 512 -34.06 10.85 12.73
N ALA A 513 -34.37 10.68 14.02
CA ALA A 513 -33.35 10.63 15.08
C ALA A 513 -32.47 9.38 14.94
N VAL A 514 -33.07 8.22 14.69
CA VAL A 514 -32.36 6.96 14.45
C VAL A 514 -31.45 7.06 13.22
N GLN A 515 -31.95 7.60 12.10
CA GLN A 515 -31.18 7.79 10.87
C GLN A 515 -30.00 8.74 11.07
N SER A 516 -30.23 9.90 11.70
CA SER A 516 -29.19 10.90 11.99
C SER A 516 -28.10 10.34 12.92
N TYR A 517 -28.49 9.60 13.96
CA TYR A 517 -27.55 8.92 14.83
C TYR A 517 -26.75 7.86 14.07
N GLY A 518 -27.39 7.06 13.22
CA GLY A 518 -26.72 6.06 12.39
C GLY A 518 -25.71 6.66 11.41
N GLN A 519 -26.00 7.82 10.82
CA GLN A 519 -25.05 8.55 9.97
C GLN A 519 -23.85 9.05 10.77
N THR A 520 -24.08 9.64 11.94
CA THR A 520 -23.02 10.10 12.85
C THR A 520 -22.16 8.94 13.34
N PHE A 521 -22.79 7.81 13.67
CA PHE A 521 -22.13 6.56 14.07
C PHE A 521 -21.23 6.03 12.96
N ASN A 522 -21.73 5.97 11.72
CA ASN A 522 -20.92 5.58 10.57
C ASN A 522 -19.75 6.54 10.35
N GLY A 523 -20.00 7.84 10.48
CA GLY A 523 -18.96 8.87 10.41
C GLY A 523 -17.84 8.61 11.42
N PHE A 524 -18.18 8.39 12.69
CA PHE A 524 -17.24 8.03 13.75
C PHE A 524 -16.46 6.75 13.42
N MET A 525 -17.14 5.69 12.99
CA MET A 525 -16.51 4.41 12.68
C MET A 525 -15.51 4.49 11.53
N GLU A 526 -15.76 5.33 10.51
CA GLU A 526 -14.80 5.59 9.43
C GLU A 526 -13.50 6.23 9.96
N ARG A 527 -13.60 7.20 10.89
CA ARG A 527 -12.41 7.84 11.50
C ARG A 527 -11.68 6.87 12.43
N MET A 528 -12.40 6.11 13.25
CA MET A 528 -11.80 5.09 14.11
C MET A 528 -11.04 4.05 13.30
N PHE A 529 -11.59 3.61 12.17
CA PHE A 529 -10.89 2.71 11.26
C PHE A 529 -9.58 3.34 10.76
N MET A 530 -9.63 4.58 10.26
CA MET A 530 -8.44 5.29 9.77
C MET A 530 -7.35 5.42 10.84
N LEU A 531 -7.74 5.83 12.05
CA LEU A 531 -6.82 6.02 13.17
C LEU A 531 -6.18 4.68 13.59
N MET A 532 -6.97 3.63 13.80
CA MET A 532 -6.45 2.30 14.17
C MET A 532 -5.58 1.67 13.05
N TYR A 533 -5.85 2.00 11.78
CA TYR A 533 -5.14 1.45 10.63
C TYR A 533 -3.83 2.17 10.28
N MET A 534 -3.76 3.49 10.47
CA MET A 534 -2.64 4.33 9.98
C MET A 534 -1.62 4.71 11.06
N MET A 535 -1.95 4.57 12.35
CA MET A 535 -1.03 4.93 13.44
C MET A 535 -0.06 3.80 13.85
N SER A 536 0.05 2.76 13.02
CA SER A 536 1.00 1.66 13.20
C SER A 536 1.30 1.00 11.85
N GLN A 537 2.15 -0.03 11.85
CA GLN A 537 2.32 -0.86 10.66
C GLN A 537 0.99 -1.54 10.30
N PRO A 538 0.46 -1.30 9.08
CA PRO A 538 -0.91 -1.67 8.76
C PRO A 538 -1.10 -3.19 8.75
N ALA A 539 -2.16 -3.65 9.42
CA ALA A 539 -2.65 -5.01 9.28
C ALA A 539 -3.22 -5.25 7.88
N ARG A 540 -3.50 -6.50 7.50
CA ARG A 540 -4.34 -6.72 6.31
C ARG A 540 -5.79 -6.33 6.61
N ILE A 541 -6.54 -5.92 5.59
CA ILE A 541 -7.93 -5.50 5.79
C ILE A 541 -8.80 -6.61 6.41
N PRO A 542 -8.73 -7.88 5.97
CA PRO A 542 -9.50 -8.96 6.62
C PRO A 542 -9.09 -9.21 8.08
N GLU A 543 -7.81 -8.98 8.43
CA GLU A 543 -7.32 -9.07 9.81
C GLU A 543 -7.90 -7.93 10.65
N MET A 544 -8.03 -6.74 10.07
CA MET A 544 -8.61 -5.57 10.75
C MET A 544 -10.11 -5.77 10.93
N SER A 545 -10.88 -6.01 9.86
CA SER A 545 -12.36 -6.14 9.95
C SER A 545 -12.81 -7.27 10.87
N GLY A 546 -11.99 -8.31 11.07
CA GLY A 546 -12.26 -9.45 11.94
C GLY A 546 -11.98 -9.24 13.44
N ILE A 547 -11.60 -8.05 13.88
CA ILE A 547 -11.31 -7.74 15.30
C ILE A 547 -12.58 -7.79 16.13
N ARG A 548 -12.48 -8.53 17.23
CA ARG A 548 -13.53 -8.67 18.22
C ARG A 548 -13.24 -7.86 19.48
N HIS A 549 -14.28 -7.26 20.05
CA HIS A 549 -14.21 -6.59 21.35
C HIS A 549 -14.67 -7.49 22.52
N GLN A 550 -15.24 -8.67 22.20
CA GLN A 550 -15.73 -9.67 23.15
C GLN A 550 -15.38 -11.09 22.69
N ASN A 551 -15.24 -11.99 23.65
CA ASN A 551 -14.96 -13.40 23.40
C ASN A 551 -16.14 -14.10 22.71
N THR A 552 -15.83 -15.09 21.86
CA THR A 552 -16.82 -15.85 21.09
C THR A 552 -16.48 -17.33 21.11
N MET A 553 -17.49 -18.19 20.99
CA MET A 553 -17.30 -19.64 20.98
C MET A 553 -16.30 -20.11 19.91
N ASN A 554 -16.40 -19.59 18.68
CA ASN A 554 -15.54 -20.03 17.56
C ASN A 554 -14.23 -19.23 17.46
N GLY A 555 -14.20 -18.01 18.00
CA GLY A 555 -13.03 -17.13 17.93
C GLY A 555 -12.16 -17.14 19.19
N GLY A 556 -12.61 -17.78 20.27
CA GLY A 556 -11.97 -17.73 21.58
C GLY A 556 -11.83 -16.29 22.09
N VAL A 557 -10.64 -16.00 22.59
CA VAL A 557 -10.24 -14.70 23.14
C VAL A 557 -10.42 -13.56 22.12
N ARG A 558 -10.91 -12.41 22.61
CA ARG A 558 -11.09 -11.16 21.86
C ARG A 558 -9.77 -10.54 21.40
N ASN A 559 -9.87 -9.56 20.51
CA ASN A 559 -8.72 -8.88 19.92
C ASN A 559 -8.42 -7.52 20.57
N ILE A 560 -9.41 -6.87 21.18
CA ILE A 560 -9.22 -5.61 21.91
C ILE A 560 -8.95 -5.90 23.37
N LEU A 561 -7.78 -5.48 23.86
CA LEU A 561 -7.29 -5.74 25.21
C LEU A 561 -6.82 -4.44 25.88
N ALA A 562 -7.02 -4.31 27.19
CA ALA A 562 -6.43 -3.25 28.00
C ALA A 562 -5.12 -3.76 28.65
N HIS A 563 -4.05 -2.97 28.59
CA HIS A 563 -2.75 -3.35 29.12
C HIS A 563 -1.89 -2.14 29.45
N ASN A 564 -1.42 -2.05 30.70
CA ASN A 564 -0.55 -0.97 31.19
C ASN A 564 -1.07 0.43 30.85
N GLY A 565 -2.34 0.69 31.19
CA GLY A 565 -2.98 2.00 30.96
C GLY A 565 -3.22 2.35 29.49
N MET A 566 -3.11 1.40 28.57
CA MET A 566 -3.31 1.60 27.14
C MET A 566 -4.25 0.54 26.56
N MET A 567 -4.99 0.91 25.52
CA MET A 567 -5.70 -0.07 24.69
C MET A 567 -4.77 -0.63 23.63
N CYS A 568 -4.88 -1.92 23.36
CA CYS A 568 -4.17 -2.58 22.28
C CYS A 568 -5.07 -3.51 21.49
N VAL A 569 -4.69 -3.70 20.23
CA VAL A 569 -5.36 -4.54 19.26
C VAL A 569 -4.42 -5.68 18.89
N VAL A 570 -4.89 -6.91 19.06
CA VAL A 570 -4.14 -8.12 18.80
C VAL A 570 -4.69 -8.84 17.58
N THR A 571 -3.87 -8.99 16.55
CA THR A 571 -4.22 -9.77 15.36
C THR A 571 -3.39 -11.05 15.31
N LEU A 572 -4.02 -12.16 14.95
CA LEU A 572 -3.40 -13.51 14.93
C LEU A 572 -3.12 -14.02 13.51
N TYR A 573 -3.79 -13.44 12.51
CA TYR A 573 -3.80 -13.97 11.15
C TYR A 573 -2.71 -13.34 10.29
N HIS A 574 -2.12 -14.14 9.40
CA HIS A 574 -1.34 -13.69 8.25
C HIS A 574 -1.66 -14.56 7.03
N LYS A 575 -1.40 -14.10 5.79
CA LYS A 575 -1.62 -14.84 4.53
C LYS A 575 -0.97 -16.24 4.51
N GLY A 576 0.08 -16.43 5.31
CA GLY A 576 0.74 -17.71 5.51
C GLY A 576 0.05 -18.63 6.50
N PHE A 577 -0.86 -18.16 7.37
CA PHE A 577 -1.53 -18.99 8.38
C PHE A 577 -2.27 -20.20 7.78
N ARG A 578 -2.90 -20.04 6.61
CA ARG A 578 -3.54 -21.16 5.87
C ARG A 578 -2.51 -22.16 5.32
N LEU A 579 -1.26 -21.75 5.12
CA LEU A 579 -0.14 -22.58 4.67
C LEU A 579 0.65 -23.20 5.84
N THR A 580 1.04 -22.40 6.84
CA THR A 580 1.96 -22.76 7.94
C THR A 580 1.26 -23.23 9.20
N GLY A 581 0.05 -22.72 9.48
CA GLY A 581 -0.71 -23.03 10.70
C GLY A 581 -0.27 -22.36 11.97
N GLN A 582 0.84 -21.63 11.93
CA GLN A 582 1.32 -20.85 13.04
C GLN A 582 0.66 -19.46 13.01
N ALA A 583 -0.09 -19.12 14.05
CA ALA A 583 -0.61 -17.77 14.23
C ALA A 583 0.54 -16.84 14.65
N LYS A 584 0.67 -15.68 14.00
CA LYS A 584 1.63 -14.64 14.42
C LYS A 584 0.86 -13.59 15.20
N VAL A 585 1.15 -13.47 16.50
CA VAL A 585 0.53 -12.48 17.37
C VAL A 585 1.19 -11.14 17.17
N ILE A 586 0.41 -10.14 16.75
CA ILE A 586 0.88 -8.78 16.58
C ILE A 586 0.05 -7.86 17.45
N HIS A 587 0.70 -7.26 18.45
CA HIS A 587 0.08 -6.24 19.31
C HIS A 587 0.27 -4.87 18.68
N ARG A 588 -0.81 -4.09 18.58
CA ARG A 588 -0.80 -2.69 18.16
C ARG A 588 -1.41 -1.85 19.26
N TYR A 589 -0.60 -1.10 19.97
CA TYR A 589 -1.09 -0.20 21.03
C TYR A 589 -1.63 1.08 20.38
N LEU A 590 -2.69 1.63 20.96
CA LEU A 590 -3.30 2.88 20.52
C LEU A 590 -2.76 4.04 21.36
N PRO A 591 -2.58 5.25 20.79
CA PRO A 591 -2.30 6.43 21.58
C PRO A 591 -3.48 6.72 22.52
N HIS A 592 -3.20 7.31 23.68
CA HIS A 592 -4.21 7.55 24.72
C HIS A 592 -5.46 8.26 24.19
N ALA A 593 -5.30 9.33 23.39
CA ALA A 593 -6.40 10.08 22.80
C ALA A 593 -7.34 9.21 21.94
N VAL A 594 -6.83 8.19 21.27
CA VAL A 594 -7.63 7.25 20.45
C VAL A 594 -8.12 6.07 21.28
N GLY A 595 -7.35 5.64 22.28
CA GLY A 595 -7.77 4.66 23.28
C GLY A 595 -8.99 5.12 24.08
N GLU A 596 -9.03 6.40 24.49
CA GLU A 596 -10.19 7.01 25.17
C GLU A 596 -11.45 6.97 24.30
N LEU A 597 -11.33 7.39 23.04
CA LEU A 597 -12.42 7.32 22.07
C LEU A 597 -12.94 5.89 21.91
N LEU A 598 -12.04 4.90 21.84
CA LEU A 598 -12.42 3.50 21.73
C LEU A 598 -13.16 3.00 22.97
N VAL A 599 -12.67 3.33 24.17
CA VAL A 599 -13.31 2.90 25.43
C VAL A 599 -14.69 3.54 25.57
N TRP A 600 -14.84 4.85 25.36
CA TRP A 600 -16.15 5.51 25.40
C TRP A 600 -17.11 4.99 24.34
N TYR A 601 -16.61 4.66 23.15
CA TYR A 601 -17.42 4.00 22.13
C TYR A 601 -17.96 2.65 22.62
N LEU A 602 -17.09 1.75 23.10
CA LEU A 602 -17.49 0.41 23.56
C LEU A 602 -18.37 0.48 24.82
N TRP A 603 -18.17 1.49 25.66
CA TRP A 603 -18.83 1.62 26.95
C TRP A 603 -20.18 2.36 26.88
N LEU A 604 -20.28 3.42 26.08
CA LEU A 604 -21.43 4.35 26.08
C LEU A 604 -22.24 4.28 24.78
N VAL A 605 -21.56 4.32 23.63
CA VAL A 605 -22.19 4.47 22.30
C VAL A 605 -22.71 3.13 21.78
N LEU A 606 -21.86 2.11 21.74
CA LEU A 606 -22.18 0.81 21.16
C LEU A 606 -23.34 0.11 21.88
N PRO A 607 -23.40 0.07 23.24
CA PRO A 607 -24.52 -0.57 23.92
C PRO A 607 -25.86 0.12 23.66
N PHE A 608 -25.88 1.46 23.63
CA PHE A 608 -27.07 2.22 23.29
C PHE A 608 -27.51 1.94 21.85
N TRP A 609 -26.57 1.96 20.90
CA TRP A 609 -26.88 1.70 19.50
C TRP A 609 -27.37 0.27 19.25
N GLN A 610 -26.79 -0.72 19.93
CA GLN A 610 -27.27 -2.10 19.92
C GLN A 610 -28.70 -2.22 20.47
N GLN A 611 -29.04 -1.48 21.54
CA GLN A 611 -30.40 -1.46 22.10
C GLN A 611 -31.40 -0.80 21.14
N VAL A 612 -31.04 0.37 20.59
CA VAL A 612 -31.86 1.06 19.59
C VAL A 612 -32.12 0.13 18.42
N GLN A 613 -31.06 -0.38 17.78
CA GLN A 613 -31.20 -1.30 16.65
C GLN A 613 -31.93 -2.61 17.01
N GLY A 614 -31.80 -3.12 18.23
CA GLY A 614 -32.50 -4.33 18.67
C GLY A 614 -34.01 -4.14 18.72
N ILE A 615 -34.47 -3.02 19.31
CA ILE A 615 -35.89 -2.63 19.36
C ILE A 615 -36.41 -2.31 17.95
N VAL A 616 -35.57 -1.62 17.19
CA VAL A 616 -35.81 -1.23 15.81
C VAL A 616 -36.00 -2.53 15.01
N LYS A 617 -34.99 -3.35 14.81
CA LYS A 617 -35.02 -4.54 13.92
C LYS A 617 -35.75 -5.75 14.48
N ASP A 618 -36.23 -5.69 15.72
CA ASP A 618 -36.71 -6.85 16.47
C ASP A 618 -35.66 -7.99 16.49
N ALA A 619 -34.44 -7.61 16.87
CA ALA A 619 -33.24 -8.43 16.80
C ALA A 619 -32.60 -8.62 18.18
N GLY A 620 -32.27 -9.88 18.51
CA GLY A 620 -31.76 -10.25 19.84
C GLY A 620 -30.25 -10.54 19.92
N ILE A 621 -29.58 -10.76 18.78
CA ILE A 621 -28.17 -11.19 18.77
C ILE A 621 -27.26 -10.01 18.49
N ARG A 622 -26.37 -9.69 19.44
CA ARG A 622 -25.36 -8.63 19.31
C ARG A 622 -24.12 -9.14 18.58
N SER A 623 -23.56 -8.31 17.71
CA SER A 623 -22.29 -8.63 17.06
C SER A 623 -21.11 -8.40 18.02
N PRO A 624 -20.13 -9.34 18.07
CA PRO A 624 -18.91 -9.20 18.89
C PRO A 624 -17.79 -8.43 18.16
N PHE A 625 -18.00 -8.05 16.90
CA PHE A 625 -16.99 -7.43 16.03
C PHE A 625 -16.96 -5.92 16.16
N MET A 626 -15.77 -5.32 16.09
CA MET A 626 -15.60 -3.87 16.03
C MET A 626 -16.19 -3.28 14.73
N TRP A 627 -16.06 -4.01 13.62
CA TRP A 627 -16.57 -3.61 12.30
C TRP A 627 -17.60 -4.62 11.80
N PRO A 628 -18.79 -4.67 12.40
CA PRO A 628 -19.78 -5.70 12.11
C PRO A 628 -20.45 -5.47 10.75
N ASP A 629 -20.84 -6.56 10.07
CA ASP A 629 -21.76 -6.48 8.92
C ASP A 629 -23.15 -6.02 9.37
N GLU A 630 -23.60 -6.51 10.53
CA GLU A 630 -24.82 -6.07 11.21
C GLU A 630 -24.52 -5.87 12.70
N VAL A 631 -24.84 -4.70 13.28
CA VAL A 631 -24.59 -4.43 14.71
C VAL A 631 -25.42 -5.37 15.59
N VAL A 632 -26.65 -5.68 15.17
CA VAL A 632 -27.53 -6.71 15.73
C VAL A 632 -28.22 -7.50 14.61
N ARG A 633 -28.42 -8.80 14.82
CA ARG A 633 -29.07 -9.72 13.88
C ARG A 633 -30.20 -10.53 14.54
N LYS A 634 -31.15 -10.99 13.73
CA LYS A 634 -32.20 -11.94 14.15
C LYS A 634 -31.62 -13.35 14.31
N ALA A 635 -32.28 -14.19 15.11
CA ALA A 635 -31.93 -15.60 15.22
C ALA A 635 -32.26 -16.34 13.91
N GLU A 636 -31.47 -17.35 13.55
CA GLU A 636 -31.56 -18.03 12.23
C GLU A 636 -32.94 -18.65 11.97
N GLY A 637 -33.66 -19.15 12.99
CA GLY A 637 -35.04 -19.64 12.85
C GLY A 637 -36.04 -18.57 12.38
N SER A 638 -35.88 -17.32 12.83
CA SER A 638 -36.75 -16.20 12.45
C SER A 638 -36.53 -15.75 11.00
N ILE A 639 -35.33 -15.97 10.44
CA ILE A 639 -35.02 -15.63 9.05
C ILE A 639 -35.65 -16.65 8.08
N VAL A 640 -35.73 -17.92 8.48
CA VAL A 640 -36.41 -18.98 7.71
C VAL A 640 -37.92 -18.70 7.69
N GLU A 641 -38.53 -18.40 8.84
CA GLU A 641 -39.94 -18.02 8.95
C GLU A 641 -40.27 -16.75 8.15
N GLU A 642 -39.40 -15.73 8.18
CA GLU A 642 -39.59 -14.48 7.41
C GLU A 642 -39.42 -14.72 5.90
N ARG A 643 -38.52 -15.62 5.49
CA ARG A 643 -38.38 -16.06 4.08
C ARG A 643 -39.58 -16.88 3.61
N GLU A 644 -40.10 -17.77 4.45
CA GLU A 644 -41.30 -18.56 4.17
C GLU A 644 -42.55 -17.68 4.11
N ALA A 645 -42.70 -16.72 5.03
CA ALA A 645 -43.78 -15.74 5.02
C ALA A 645 -43.73 -14.82 3.79
N ARG A 646 -42.53 -14.41 3.36
CA ARG A 646 -42.33 -13.61 2.15
C ARG A 646 -42.59 -14.42 0.88
N ARG A 647 -42.22 -15.70 0.86
CA ARG A 647 -42.56 -16.66 -0.21
C ARG A 647 -44.08 -16.87 -0.30
N ALA A 648 -44.76 -17.06 0.84
CA ALA A 648 -46.21 -17.17 0.93
C ALA A 648 -46.96 -15.85 0.62
N ALA A 649 -46.30 -14.69 0.74
CA ALA A 649 -46.85 -13.39 0.31
C ALA A 649 -46.69 -13.19 -1.21
N LEU A 650 -45.55 -13.61 -1.77
CA LEU A 650 -45.30 -13.64 -3.22
C LEU A 650 -46.24 -14.62 -3.94
N GLU A 651 -46.50 -15.79 -3.35
CA GLU A 651 -47.49 -16.76 -3.86
C GLU A 651 -48.93 -16.21 -3.80
N ARG A 652 -49.26 -15.40 -2.78
CA ARG A 652 -50.56 -14.70 -2.69
C ARG A 652 -50.71 -13.56 -3.70
N HIS A 653 -49.62 -12.90 -4.10
CA HIS A 653 -49.65 -11.91 -5.17
C HIS A 653 -49.64 -12.54 -6.58
N SER A 654 -49.02 -13.71 -6.74
CA SER A 654 -49.07 -14.47 -8.00
C SER A 654 -50.47 -15.02 -8.32
N GLN A 655 -51.35 -15.18 -7.33
CA GLN A 655 -52.71 -15.67 -7.53
C GLN A 655 -53.74 -14.57 -7.88
N ASN A 656 -53.37 -13.28 -7.83
CA ASN A 656 -54.35 -12.19 -7.93
C ASN A 656 -54.02 -11.08 -8.94
N GLY A 657 -53.15 -11.34 -9.93
CA GLY A 657 -52.79 -10.33 -10.94
C GLY A 657 -52.38 -10.93 -12.28
N GLY A 658 -53.33 -11.55 -12.99
CA GLY A 658 -53.19 -11.85 -14.41
C GLY A 658 -53.60 -10.64 -15.24
N GLY A 659 -52.64 -9.97 -15.87
CA GLY A 659 -52.88 -8.88 -16.80
C GLY A 659 -51.59 -8.42 -17.46
N MET A 660 -51.29 -9.00 -18.63
CA MET A 660 -50.26 -8.56 -19.58
C MET A 660 -50.42 -7.07 -19.90
N HIS A 661 -49.31 -6.32 -20.00
CA HIS A 661 -49.11 -5.37 -21.10
C HIS A 661 -47.63 -5.03 -21.31
N GLU A 662 -47.28 -4.97 -22.60
CA GLU A 662 -45.98 -4.74 -23.23
C GLU A 662 -45.40 -3.35 -22.95
N GLU A 663 -44.07 -3.27 -23.07
CA GLU A 663 -43.30 -2.04 -23.14
C GLU A 663 -43.60 -1.30 -24.46
N ASP A 664 -43.81 0.02 -24.40
CA ASP A 664 -43.40 0.94 -25.46
C ASP A 664 -43.31 2.39 -24.95
N ASP A 665 -42.39 3.10 -25.58
CA ASP A 665 -41.80 4.41 -25.27
C ASP A 665 -42.75 5.64 -25.39
N ASP A 666 -42.22 6.75 -24.87
CA ASP A 666 -42.38 8.14 -25.33
C ASP A 666 -43.18 9.20 -24.54
N ASN A 667 -42.55 10.37 -24.57
CA ASN A 667 -42.65 11.59 -23.78
C ASN A 667 -43.86 12.50 -24.10
N SER A 668 -44.61 12.99 -23.09
CA SER A 668 -45.25 14.33 -23.13
C SER A 668 -45.88 14.75 -21.80
N GLY A 669 -45.70 16.03 -21.45
CA GLY A 669 -46.06 16.63 -20.17
C GLY A 669 -47.55 16.79 -19.91
N GLY A 670 -47.93 16.51 -18.65
CA GLY A 670 -49.21 16.84 -18.04
C GLY A 670 -49.05 16.78 -16.52
N SER A 671 -49.41 17.86 -15.83
CA SER A 671 -49.40 17.97 -14.38
C SER A 671 -50.39 16.99 -13.75
N THR A 672 -49.87 15.99 -13.04
CA THR A 672 -50.66 15.14 -12.13
C THR A 672 -49.81 14.87 -10.90
N GLU A 673 -50.36 15.21 -9.73
CA GLU A 673 -49.74 15.05 -8.42
C GLU A 673 -49.18 13.63 -8.28
N ASN A 674 -47.87 13.55 -8.06
CA ASN A 674 -47.15 12.27 -7.96
C ASN A 674 -47.41 11.68 -6.56
N PRO A 675 -48.07 10.51 -6.44
CA PRO A 675 -48.29 9.87 -5.14
C PRO A 675 -46.98 9.41 -4.48
N HIS A 676 -45.84 9.53 -5.16
CA HIS A 676 -44.50 9.14 -4.69
C HIS A 676 -43.56 10.33 -4.39
N ASP A 677 -44.08 11.53 -4.18
CA ASP A 677 -43.29 12.65 -3.68
C ASP A 677 -42.75 12.33 -2.26
N PRO A 678 -41.42 12.26 -2.03
CA PRO A 678 -40.84 11.97 -0.71
C PRO A 678 -41.10 13.06 0.34
N ASP A 679 -41.60 14.24 -0.07
CA ASP A 679 -42.02 15.31 0.83
C ASP A 679 -43.53 15.27 1.18
N ASN A 680 -44.29 14.28 0.67
CA ASN A 680 -45.70 14.08 1.04
C ASN A 680 -45.81 13.48 2.47
N PRO A 681 -46.40 14.18 3.46
CA PRO A 681 -46.47 13.72 4.85
C PRO A 681 -47.26 12.42 5.05
N ALA A 682 -48.11 12.04 4.09
CA ALA A 682 -48.98 10.87 4.18
C ALA A 682 -48.27 9.53 3.89
N ASN A 683 -47.09 9.55 3.25
CA ASN A 683 -46.31 8.34 2.90
C ASN A 683 -45.09 8.09 3.79
N ALA A 684 -44.90 8.89 4.85
CA ALA A 684 -43.82 8.68 5.81
C ALA A 684 -44.00 7.40 6.66
N ASP A 685 -45.24 6.88 6.72
CA ASP A 685 -45.61 5.77 7.59
C ASP A 685 -45.43 4.38 6.96
N ASP A 686 -45.13 4.27 5.65
CA ASP A 686 -44.95 2.98 4.95
C ASP A 686 -43.53 2.76 4.38
N ILE A 687 -42.55 3.45 4.95
CA ILE A 687 -41.13 3.18 4.69
C ILE A 687 -40.70 1.99 5.56
N GLY A 688 -40.56 0.83 4.93
CA GLY A 688 -40.18 -0.43 5.58
C GLY A 688 -39.01 -0.28 6.55
N PHE A 689 -39.20 -0.85 7.74
CA PHE A 689 -38.38 -0.69 8.93
C PHE A 689 -36.85 -0.84 8.72
N GLN A 690 -36.44 -1.71 7.79
CA GLN A 690 -35.03 -1.97 7.45
C GLN A 690 -34.31 -0.78 6.79
N SER A 691 -35.05 0.15 6.19
CA SER A 691 -34.47 1.34 5.53
C SER A 691 -34.03 2.43 6.50
N TRP A 692 -34.47 2.39 7.77
CA TRP A 692 -34.11 3.38 8.79
C TRP A 692 -32.66 3.24 9.26
N VAL A 693 -32.09 2.05 9.12
CA VAL A 693 -30.71 1.74 9.51
C VAL A 693 -30.02 1.06 8.34
N GLN A 694 -29.30 1.86 7.55
CA GLN A 694 -28.50 1.33 6.44
C GLN A 694 -27.11 0.92 6.93
N GLU A 695 -26.88 -0.37 7.10
CA GLU A 695 -25.57 -0.94 7.40
C GLU A 695 -24.90 -1.42 6.11
N ARG A 696 -23.68 -0.94 5.88
CA ARG A 696 -22.87 -1.37 4.73
C ARG A 696 -21.81 -2.34 5.23
N LYS A 697 -21.60 -3.45 4.50
CA LYS A 697 -20.56 -4.41 4.83
C LYS A 697 -19.17 -3.77 4.83
N TRP A 698 -18.28 -4.21 5.72
CA TRP A 698 -16.90 -3.72 5.81
C TRP A 698 -15.98 -4.44 4.81
N THR A 699 -16.21 -4.21 3.53
CA THR A 699 -15.42 -4.81 2.45
C THR A 699 -14.09 -4.08 2.20
N SER A 700 -13.13 -4.77 1.59
CA SER A 700 -11.86 -4.16 1.14
C SER A 700 -12.08 -2.96 0.22
N ASP A 701 -13.11 -3.00 -0.62
CA ASP A 701 -13.48 -1.88 -1.49
C ASP A 701 -14.03 -0.68 -0.71
N ARG A 702 -14.92 -0.91 0.28
CA ARG A 702 -15.42 0.17 1.16
C ARG A 702 -14.26 0.85 1.88
N VAL A 703 -13.35 0.06 2.47
CA VAL A 703 -12.17 0.58 3.17
C VAL A 703 -11.26 1.37 2.22
N ARG A 704 -11.00 0.86 1.01
CA ARG A 704 -10.26 1.59 -0.03
C ARG A 704 -10.89 2.96 -0.30
N ARG A 705 -12.21 3.02 -0.48
CA ARG A 705 -12.93 4.28 -0.74
C ARG A 705 -12.84 5.25 0.44
N ILE A 706 -12.91 4.76 1.69
CA ILE A 706 -12.74 5.58 2.90
C ILE A 706 -11.34 6.20 2.93
N ILE A 707 -10.28 5.39 2.75
CA ILE A 707 -8.89 5.88 2.73
C ILE A 707 -8.70 6.92 1.63
N GLN A 708 -9.20 6.65 0.41
CA GLN A 708 -9.11 7.58 -0.72
C GLN A 708 -9.83 8.90 -0.45
N ARG A 709 -11.04 8.86 0.12
CA ARG A 709 -11.84 10.04 0.45
C ARG A 709 -11.14 10.93 1.48
N HIS A 710 -10.71 10.36 2.60
CA HIS A 710 -10.08 11.14 3.67
C HIS A 710 -8.69 11.63 3.29
N SER A 711 -7.87 10.81 2.61
CA SER A 711 -6.55 11.26 2.12
C SER A 711 -6.69 12.38 1.09
N ARG A 712 -7.64 12.30 0.15
CA ARG A 712 -7.86 13.40 -0.80
C ARG A 712 -8.28 14.69 -0.10
N ARG A 713 -9.20 14.59 0.87
CA ARG A 713 -9.74 15.75 1.59
C ARG A 713 -8.71 16.42 2.51
N LEU A 714 -7.89 15.64 3.21
CA LEU A 714 -7.02 16.13 4.29
C LEU A 714 -5.53 16.17 3.92
N LEU A 715 -5.07 15.33 3.00
CA LEU A 715 -3.67 15.25 2.55
C LEU A 715 -3.46 15.83 1.15
N GLY A 716 -4.54 16.12 0.41
CA GLY A 716 -4.48 16.61 -0.97
C GLY A 716 -4.09 15.54 -2.00
N VAL A 717 -3.93 14.28 -1.59
CA VAL A 717 -3.53 13.17 -2.47
C VAL A 717 -4.42 11.95 -2.26
N THR A 718 -4.59 11.14 -3.29
CA THR A 718 -5.41 9.92 -3.20
C THR A 718 -4.53 8.73 -2.80
N LEU A 719 -4.70 8.22 -1.57
CA LEU A 719 -4.05 7.00 -1.10
C LEU A 719 -4.98 5.78 -1.21
N GLY A 720 -4.44 4.64 -1.60
CA GLY A 720 -5.09 3.33 -1.49
C GLY A 720 -4.41 2.43 -0.45
N ILE A 721 -5.00 1.24 -0.23
CA ILE A 721 -4.49 0.25 0.74
C ILE A 721 -3.04 -0.15 0.42
N SER A 722 -2.73 -0.48 -0.83
CA SER A 722 -1.40 -0.94 -1.24
C SER A 722 -0.35 0.18 -1.14
N SER A 723 -0.70 1.40 -1.56
CA SER A 723 0.21 2.55 -1.48
C SER A 723 0.51 2.90 -0.02
N TRP A 724 -0.52 2.95 0.84
CA TRP A 724 -0.31 3.22 2.26
C TRP A 724 0.60 2.19 2.92
N ARG A 725 0.42 0.90 2.62
CA ARG A 725 1.30 -0.15 3.15
C ARG A 725 2.77 0.07 2.81
N GLN A 726 3.08 0.41 1.56
CA GLN A 726 4.47 0.67 1.16
C GLN A 726 5.03 1.94 1.82
N ILE A 727 4.22 2.99 1.88
CA ILE A 727 4.55 4.25 2.55
C ILE A 727 4.82 4.01 4.05
N ALA A 728 3.97 3.28 4.75
CA ALA A 728 4.13 2.97 6.17
C ALA A 728 5.40 2.17 6.45
N ILE A 729 5.75 1.21 5.58
CA ILE A 729 7.01 0.47 5.65
C ILE A 729 8.19 1.41 5.46
N ALA A 730 8.13 2.33 4.48
CA ALA A 730 9.19 3.29 4.25
C ALA A 730 9.36 4.28 5.42
N ILE A 731 8.26 4.74 6.01
CA ILE A 731 8.26 5.58 7.22
C ILE A 731 8.91 4.82 8.38
N ALA A 732 8.51 3.56 8.61
CA ALA A 732 9.11 2.74 9.66
C ALA A 732 10.62 2.56 9.46
N ARG A 733 11.05 2.29 8.22
CA ARG A 733 12.48 2.15 7.88
C ARG A 733 13.26 3.46 8.08
N ARG A 734 12.67 4.61 7.77
CA ARG A 734 13.35 5.90 7.91
C ARG A 734 13.43 6.38 9.36
N TYR A 735 12.32 6.28 10.09
CA TYR A 735 12.17 6.95 11.39
C TYR A 735 12.21 5.99 12.60
N LEU A 736 11.98 4.68 12.41
CA LEU A 736 11.80 3.71 13.51
C LEU A 736 12.88 2.61 13.58
N ASN A 737 13.83 2.59 12.63
CA ASN A 737 14.79 1.48 12.41
C ASN A 737 15.79 1.20 13.54
N GLY A 738 15.78 1.96 14.64
CA GLY A 738 16.55 1.61 15.85
C GLY A 738 15.97 0.42 16.62
N ALA A 739 14.70 0.06 16.41
CA ALA A 739 14.03 -1.03 17.13
C ALA A 739 13.99 -2.38 16.37
N CYS A 740 14.21 -2.38 15.06
CA CYS A 740 14.11 -3.59 14.20
C CYS A 740 15.46 -4.26 13.88
N LYS A 741 16.60 -3.73 14.33
CA LYS A 741 17.92 -4.34 14.08
C LYS A 741 18.17 -5.65 14.86
N GLU A 742 17.30 -5.99 15.80
CA GLU A 742 17.38 -7.21 16.61
C GLU A 742 16.27 -8.21 16.25
N SER A 743 15.57 -7.98 15.14
CA SER A 743 14.46 -8.82 14.68
C SER A 743 14.64 -9.18 13.21
N THR A 744 15.72 -9.88 12.89
CA THR A 744 15.77 -10.74 11.69
C THR A 744 14.87 -11.94 11.98
N LEU A 745 13.57 -11.77 11.67
CA LEU A 745 12.64 -12.89 11.45
C LEU A 745 12.69 -13.29 9.97
N ASP A 746 13.91 -13.54 9.48
CA ASP A 746 14.16 -14.08 8.14
C ASP A 746 14.76 -15.47 8.33
N GLY A 747 14.07 -16.49 7.80
CA GLY A 747 14.49 -17.89 7.86
C GLY A 747 13.45 -18.80 8.52
N GLU A 748 12.51 -19.32 7.73
CA GLU A 748 12.07 -20.70 7.98
C GLU A 748 13.27 -21.58 7.60
N ASP A 749 13.68 -22.45 8.53
CA ASP A 749 14.84 -23.36 8.48
C ASP A 749 16.20 -22.78 8.89
N GLU A 750 16.33 -22.43 10.18
CA GLU A 750 17.57 -22.65 10.95
C GLU A 750 17.18 -22.73 12.43
N ASP A 751 17.49 -23.86 13.06
CA ASP A 751 17.52 -24.00 14.52
C ASP A 751 18.61 -23.06 15.05
N ASP A 752 18.28 -21.77 15.19
CA ASP A 752 19.18 -20.82 15.83
C ASP A 752 19.14 -21.08 17.35
N ASP A 753 20.24 -21.64 17.85
CA ASP A 753 20.58 -21.80 19.26
C ASP A 753 20.41 -20.47 20.01
N LEU A 754 19.22 -20.24 20.57
CA LEU A 754 19.01 -19.28 21.64
C LEU A 754 19.76 -19.82 22.86
N ASP A 755 20.81 -19.11 23.30
CA ASP A 755 21.50 -19.40 24.56
C ASP A 755 20.47 -19.51 25.70
N ASP A 756 20.26 -20.74 26.17
CA ASP A 756 19.30 -21.03 27.23
C ASP A 756 19.75 -20.34 28.53
N ASN A 757 18.82 -19.63 29.17
CA ASN A 757 19.02 -19.03 30.47
C ASN A 757 19.33 -20.15 31.49
N PRO A 758 20.45 -20.06 32.22
CA PRO A 758 20.83 -21.08 33.21
C PRO A 758 19.77 -21.30 34.30
N VAL A 759 18.90 -20.31 34.57
CA VAL A 759 17.78 -20.45 35.51
C VAL A 759 16.65 -21.33 34.96
N ASP A 760 16.35 -21.25 33.66
CA ASP A 760 15.32 -22.08 33.02
C ASP A 760 15.81 -23.53 32.88
N LEU A 761 17.09 -23.70 32.52
CA LEU A 761 17.77 -25.00 32.49
C LEU A 761 17.81 -25.66 33.88
N GLN A 762 18.04 -24.87 34.92
CA GLN A 762 17.99 -25.33 36.31
C GLN A 762 16.59 -25.81 36.73
N ALA A 763 15.54 -25.28 36.09
CA ALA A 763 14.16 -25.74 36.24
C ALA A 763 13.81 -26.94 35.35
N GLY A 764 14.76 -27.45 34.56
CA GLY A 764 14.60 -28.64 33.71
C GLY A 764 13.95 -28.36 32.34
N HIS A 765 13.92 -27.10 31.89
CA HIS A 765 13.31 -26.69 30.64
C HIS A 765 14.25 -25.77 29.84
N GLY A 766 14.31 -25.90 28.51
CA GLY A 766 14.94 -24.88 27.68
C GLY A 766 14.18 -23.55 27.78
N THR A 767 14.83 -22.40 27.63
CA THR A 767 14.25 -21.06 27.78
C THR A 767 13.06 -20.82 26.85
N HIS A 768 13.08 -21.41 25.67
CA HIS A 768 11.93 -21.43 24.76
C HIS A 768 10.71 -22.17 25.37
N VAL A 769 10.92 -23.30 26.03
CA VAL A 769 9.86 -24.09 26.70
C VAL A 769 9.39 -23.41 27.98
N ALA A 770 10.30 -22.83 28.76
CA ALA A 770 9.99 -22.07 29.98
C ALA A 770 9.07 -20.87 29.68
N GLY A 771 9.40 -20.07 28.66
CA GLY A 771 8.58 -18.91 28.24
C GLY A 771 7.23 -19.24 27.58
N MET A 772 7.03 -20.48 27.12
CA MET A 772 5.75 -20.95 26.56
C MET A 772 4.81 -21.60 27.60
N VAL A 773 5.36 -22.25 28.63
CA VAL A 773 4.62 -23.20 29.48
C VAL A 773 4.57 -22.78 30.96
N TYR A 774 5.56 -22.06 31.47
CA TYR A 774 5.69 -21.79 32.92
C TYR A 774 5.71 -20.29 33.26
N ALA A 775 5.16 -19.92 34.44
CA ALA A 775 5.14 -18.55 35.00
C ALA A 775 4.64 -17.45 34.04
N ARG A 776 3.57 -17.73 33.27
CA ARG A 776 2.95 -16.77 32.37
C ARG A 776 2.15 -15.72 33.15
N GLU A 777 2.44 -14.43 32.95
CA GLU A 777 1.63 -13.36 33.56
C GLU A 777 0.17 -13.47 33.09
N LEU A 778 -0.80 -13.07 33.94
CA LEU A 778 -2.24 -13.06 33.61
C LEU A 778 -2.56 -12.26 32.31
N GLN A 779 -1.66 -11.35 31.94
CA GLN A 779 -1.76 -10.52 30.75
C GLN A 779 -1.10 -11.17 29.50
N GLN A 780 -0.41 -12.31 29.63
CA GLN A 780 0.18 -13.05 28.50
C GLN A 780 -0.87 -13.96 27.85
N GLY A 781 -1.60 -13.43 26.86
CA GLY A 781 -2.54 -14.24 26.06
C GLY A 781 -1.88 -15.44 25.39
N LEU A 782 -2.65 -16.47 25.00
CA LEU A 782 -2.25 -17.84 24.58
C LEU A 782 -1.09 -18.03 23.58
N PHE A 783 -0.51 -16.98 23.00
CA PHE A 783 0.31 -17.08 21.79
C PHE A 783 1.56 -16.17 21.74
N SER A 784 1.90 -15.42 22.80
CA SER A 784 3.06 -14.49 22.81
C SER A 784 3.76 -14.40 24.18
N THR A 785 5.08 -14.17 24.17
CA THR A 785 5.88 -13.91 25.38
C THR A 785 5.78 -12.44 25.81
N ALA A 786 5.90 -12.15 27.11
CA ALA A 786 5.86 -10.77 27.62
C ALA A 786 6.90 -9.85 26.96
N SER A 787 8.11 -10.35 26.70
CA SER A 787 9.19 -9.63 26.03
C SER A 787 8.80 -9.14 24.62
N MET A 788 8.15 -9.98 23.80
CA MET A 788 7.75 -9.59 22.44
C MET A 788 6.64 -8.54 22.45
N ARG A 789 5.69 -8.66 23.38
CA ARG A 789 4.63 -7.67 23.59
C ARG A 789 5.17 -6.30 24.03
N ASP A 790 6.18 -6.26 24.89
CA ASP A 790 6.85 -5.02 25.27
C ASP A 790 7.60 -4.36 24.10
N LYS A 791 8.23 -5.16 23.23
CA LYS A 791 8.81 -4.67 21.97
C LYS A 791 7.73 -4.04 21.07
N PHE A 792 6.58 -4.69 20.91
CA PHE A 792 5.46 -4.12 20.15
C PHE A 792 4.89 -2.84 20.76
N ARG A 793 4.81 -2.75 22.09
CA ARG A 793 4.43 -1.53 22.80
C ARG A 793 5.43 -0.41 22.56
N ALA A 794 6.73 -0.69 22.63
CA ALA A 794 7.77 0.28 22.36
C ALA A 794 7.70 0.83 20.92
N VAL A 795 7.52 -0.06 19.92
CA VAL A 795 7.34 0.34 18.51
C VAL A 795 6.08 1.18 18.32
N SER A 796 4.95 0.80 18.93
CA SER A 796 3.70 1.58 18.86
C SER A 796 3.89 2.98 19.46
N ARG A 797 4.54 3.10 20.63
CA ARG A 797 4.88 4.41 21.24
C ARG A 797 5.85 5.25 20.39
N GLN A 798 6.69 4.64 19.53
CA GLN A 798 7.50 5.41 18.59
C GLN A 798 6.65 5.98 17.45
N TRP A 799 5.67 5.21 16.93
CA TRP A 799 4.68 5.73 15.97
C TRP A 799 3.87 6.88 16.57
N HIS A 800 3.41 6.77 17.81
CA HIS A 800 2.66 7.83 18.49
C HIS A 800 3.50 9.11 18.59
N ARG A 801 4.78 8.98 18.98
CA ARG A 801 5.72 10.11 19.06
C ARG A 801 6.01 10.74 17.69
N LEU A 802 6.13 9.93 16.64
CA LEU A 802 6.35 10.41 15.27
C LEU A 802 5.19 11.30 14.80
N PHE A 803 3.96 10.92 15.16
CA PHE A 803 2.75 11.68 14.83
C PHE A 803 2.33 12.66 15.93
N GLU A 804 3.22 12.99 16.87
CA GLU A 804 2.99 13.99 17.92
C GLU A 804 1.79 13.70 18.86
N PHE A 805 1.42 12.44 19.05
CA PHE A 805 0.50 12.03 20.10
C PHE A 805 1.27 11.86 21.41
N GLN A 806 0.90 12.63 22.44
CA GLN A 806 1.55 12.61 23.76
C GLN A 806 0.99 11.47 24.62
N ASP A 807 1.86 10.74 25.33
CA ASP A 807 1.45 9.78 26.36
C ASP A 807 1.24 10.54 27.69
N SER A 808 0.05 10.39 28.30
CA SER A 808 -0.37 11.10 29.53
C SER A 808 0.50 10.80 30.76
N GLU A 809 1.31 9.73 30.74
CA GLU A 809 2.21 9.33 31.84
C GLU A 809 3.39 10.30 32.05
N GLU A 810 3.75 11.15 31.09
CA GLU A 810 4.84 12.15 31.28
C GLU A 810 4.42 13.38 32.11
N SER A 811 3.13 13.53 32.45
CA SER A 811 2.63 14.75 33.11
C SER A 811 2.52 14.67 34.64
N GLY A 812 2.64 13.48 35.26
CA GLY A 812 2.26 13.29 36.67
C GLY A 812 3.37 13.06 37.70
N ALA A 813 4.55 12.57 37.31
CA ALA A 813 5.62 12.25 38.27
C ALA A 813 7.02 12.22 37.62
N SER A 814 7.39 13.27 36.88
CA SER A 814 8.74 13.84 36.88
C SER A 814 8.79 15.02 35.92
N ALA A 815 8.58 16.23 36.43
CA ALA A 815 8.90 17.46 35.70
C ALA A 815 10.43 17.67 35.51
N ALA A 816 11.24 16.61 35.66
CA ALA A 816 12.70 16.65 35.66
C ALA A 816 13.39 15.54 34.82
N THR A 817 12.65 14.71 34.06
CA THR A 817 13.28 13.74 33.15
C THR A 817 12.86 14.02 31.72
N ARG A 818 13.68 14.81 31.01
CA ARG A 818 13.46 15.20 29.61
C ARG A 818 13.37 13.99 28.68
N ARG A 819 12.28 13.92 27.90
CA ARG A 819 12.15 13.44 26.50
C ARG A 819 13.24 12.46 26.03
N LYS A 820 12.88 11.19 25.78
CA LYS A 820 13.62 10.35 24.81
C LYS A 820 13.06 10.58 23.40
N ARG A 821 13.61 11.60 22.71
CA ARG A 821 13.65 11.66 21.24
C ARG A 821 14.62 10.57 20.74
N ALA A 822 14.72 10.31 19.43
CA ALA A 822 15.62 9.26 18.92
C ALA A 822 17.03 9.39 19.54
N PRO A 823 17.70 8.30 19.96
CA PRO A 823 18.93 8.39 20.76
C PRO A 823 19.99 9.29 20.14
N TYR A 824 20.10 9.29 18.81
CA TYR A 824 21.10 10.08 18.10
C TYR A 824 20.72 11.57 17.95
N ASP A 825 19.45 11.93 17.70
CA ASP A 825 19.08 13.36 17.53
C ASP A 825 18.97 14.10 18.87
N THR A 826 18.54 13.41 19.93
CA THR A 826 18.43 14.03 21.26
C THR A 826 19.79 14.33 21.87
N GLU A 827 20.76 13.41 21.76
CA GLU A 827 22.07 13.59 22.35
C GLU A 827 22.90 14.63 21.59
N ARG A 828 22.78 14.67 20.25
CA ARG A 828 23.38 15.71 19.39
C ARG A 828 22.88 17.11 19.73
N GLU A 829 21.56 17.31 19.75
CA GLU A 829 20.94 18.60 20.09
C GLU A 829 21.18 18.96 21.56
N TYR A 830 21.12 17.99 22.48
CA TYR A 830 21.34 18.22 23.91
C TYR A 830 22.79 18.60 24.20
N ASN A 831 23.78 17.89 23.66
CA ASN A 831 25.20 18.20 23.87
C ASN A 831 25.57 19.54 23.24
N ARG A 832 25.07 19.83 22.03
CA ARG A 832 25.19 21.16 21.41
C ARG A 832 24.52 22.22 22.30
N MET A 833 23.26 22.04 22.69
CA MET A 833 22.53 22.99 23.54
C MET A 833 23.18 23.21 24.92
N GLN A 834 23.77 22.18 25.54
CA GLN A 834 24.52 22.32 26.79
C GLN A 834 25.84 23.09 26.59
N ARG A 835 26.55 22.88 25.47
CA ARG A 835 27.73 23.69 25.11
C ARG A 835 27.36 25.16 24.88
N PHE A 836 26.31 25.45 24.11
CA PHE A 836 25.83 26.81 23.87
C PHE A 836 25.27 27.47 25.15
N ARG A 837 24.60 26.72 26.03
CA ARG A 837 24.14 27.25 27.34
C ARG A 837 25.31 27.66 28.24
N ARG A 838 26.41 26.90 28.24
CA ARG A 838 27.63 27.28 28.97
C ARG A 838 28.23 28.56 28.38
N LEU A 839 28.30 28.66 27.06
CA LEU A 839 28.74 29.88 26.35
C LEU A 839 27.87 31.11 26.66
N GLN A 840 26.56 30.95 26.89
CA GLN A 840 25.65 32.04 27.27
C GLN A 840 25.93 32.65 28.64
N GLN A 841 26.58 31.89 29.54
CA GLN A 841 26.93 32.36 30.89
C GLN A 841 28.29 33.08 30.92
N VAL A 842 29.01 33.10 29.80
CA VAL A 842 30.33 33.74 29.70
C VAL A 842 30.19 35.24 29.52
N ASP A 843 30.95 36.02 30.31
CA ASP A 843 31.14 37.46 30.05
C ASP A 843 31.98 37.67 28.79
N ILE A 844 31.29 37.81 27.65
CA ILE A 844 31.93 37.97 26.34
C ILE A 844 32.78 39.24 26.23
N ALA A 845 32.46 40.31 26.97
CA ALA A 845 33.24 41.54 26.97
C ALA A 845 34.50 41.40 27.84
N GLY A 846 34.41 40.64 28.93
CA GLY A 846 35.57 40.20 29.71
C GLY A 846 36.50 39.30 28.91
N GLN A 847 35.97 38.28 28.22
CA GLN A 847 36.76 37.36 27.39
C GLN A 847 37.41 38.07 26.19
N LEU A 848 36.74 39.03 25.57
CA LEU A 848 37.34 39.86 24.52
C LEU A 848 38.56 40.63 25.03
N ARG A 849 38.46 41.25 26.22
CA ARG A 849 39.57 41.96 26.85
C ARG A 849 40.70 41.03 27.27
N GLN A 850 40.38 39.80 27.65
CA GLN A 850 41.39 38.78 27.95
C GLN A 850 42.12 38.30 26.68
N MET A 851 41.41 38.14 25.56
CA MET A 851 41.98 37.67 24.30
C MET A 851 42.78 38.76 23.56
N MET A 852 42.29 40.01 23.58
CA MET A 852 42.81 41.10 22.74
C MET A 852 43.52 42.21 23.53
N GLY A 853 43.47 42.18 24.86
CA GLY A 853 44.08 43.17 25.76
C GLY A 853 43.06 44.07 26.50
N PRO A 854 43.47 44.74 27.60
CA PRO A 854 42.55 45.39 28.54
C PRO A 854 41.66 46.50 27.95
N SER A 855 42.12 47.15 26.89
CA SER A 855 41.44 48.25 26.20
C SER A 855 40.55 47.79 25.02
N ALA A 856 40.38 46.49 24.80
CA ALA A 856 39.60 45.98 23.69
C ALA A 856 38.08 46.21 23.89
N ALA A 857 37.41 46.67 22.85
CA ALA A 857 35.96 46.88 22.81
C ALA A 857 35.38 46.36 21.47
N PHE A 858 34.11 45.94 21.49
CA PHE A 858 33.39 45.54 20.29
C PHE A 858 33.21 46.72 19.34
N ARG A 859 33.27 46.46 18.03
CA ARG A 859 33.09 47.46 16.97
C ARG A 859 31.80 47.20 16.22
N GLY A 860 31.08 48.26 15.83
CA GLY A 860 29.86 48.16 15.02
C GLY A 860 28.84 47.17 15.60
N GLN A 861 28.38 46.23 14.78
CA GLN A 861 27.39 45.20 15.15
C GLN A 861 28.02 43.88 15.64
N GLN A 862 29.34 43.83 15.89
CA GLN A 862 30.03 42.61 16.31
C GLN A 862 29.40 41.97 17.54
N GLU A 863 29.09 42.77 18.56
CA GLU A 863 28.52 42.26 19.81
C GLU A 863 27.16 41.61 19.58
N THR A 864 26.30 42.26 18.79
CA THR A 864 24.97 41.77 18.42
C THR A 864 25.06 40.41 17.72
N VAL A 865 25.95 40.30 16.73
CA VAL A 865 26.17 39.06 15.96
C VAL A 865 26.72 37.95 16.85
N ILE A 866 27.73 38.24 17.68
CA ILE A 866 28.34 37.26 18.59
C ILE A 866 27.32 36.76 19.62
N ARG A 867 26.46 37.65 20.15
CA ARG A 867 25.37 37.27 21.07
C ARG A 867 24.34 36.36 20.39
N ALA A 868 23.94 36.66 19.15
CA ALA A 868 23.05 35.79 18.37
C ALA A 868 23.68 34.40 18.15
N ILE A 869 24.97 34.36 17.79
CA ILE A 869 25.74 33.12 17.64
C ILE A 869 25.76 32.32 18.96
N ILE A 870 26.01 32.96 20.09
CA ILE A 870 26.04 32.31 21.42
C ILE A 870 24.65 31.83 21.86
N ARG A 871 23.58 32.48 21.40
CA ARG A 871 22.20 32.02 21.57
C ARG A 871 21.86 30.80 20.72
N GLY A 872 22.73 30.41 19.79
CA GLY A 872 22.51 29.30 18.87
C GLY A 872 21.58 29.67 17.71
N GLU A 873 21.39 30.96 17.43
CA GLU A 873 20.60 31.44 16.29
C GLU A 873 21.31 31.05 14.98
N SER A 874 20.57 30.48 14.02
CA SER A 874 21.07 30.04 12.72
C SER A 874 19.92 29.96 11.72
N PRO A 875 20.08 30.40 10.46
CA PRO A 875 21.29 30.98 9.86
C PRO A 875 21.50 32.47 10.26
N ILE A 876 22.76 32.93 10.24
CA ILE A 876 23.16 34.33 10.48
C ILE A 876 23.93 34.85 9.26
N ILE A 877 23.55 36.02 8.75
CA ILE A 877 24.29 36.73 7.70
C ILE A 877 24.88 38.02 8.29
N GLN A 878 26.21 38.14 8.26
CA GLN A 878 26.92 39.33 8.73
C GLN A 878 27.53 40.09 7.54
N ILE A 879 27.07 41.32 7.33
CA ILE A 879 27.60 42.24 6.32
C ILE A 879 28.34 43.35 7.06
N ALA A 880 29.66 43.45 6.83
CA ALA A 880 30.53 44.45 7.46
C ALA A 880 31.73 44.76 6.56
N GLY A 881 32.24 45.99 6.68
CA GLY A 881 33.39 46.48 5.92
C GLY A 881 34.66 45.67 6.17
N THR A 882 35.58 45.66 5.20
CA THR A 882 36.88 44.98 5.36
C THR A 882 37.67 45.63 6.50
N GLY A 883 38.17 44.81 7.44
CA GLY A 883 38.86 45.29 8.64
C GLY A 883 37.96 45.64 9.83
N GLU A 884 36.63 45.58 9.68
CA GLU A 884 35.68 45.75 10.80
C GLU A 884 35.60 44.52 11.72
N GLY A 885 36.48 43.54 11.54
CA GLY A 885 36.67 42.41 12.46
C GLY A 885 35.61 41.30 12.37
N LYS A 886 35.11 40.98 11.17
CA LYS A 886 34.19 39.85 10.90
C LYS A 886 34.65 38.52 11.51
N SER A 887 35.96 38.25 11.51
CA SER A 887 36.53 37.02 12.05
C SER A 887 36.27 36.83 13.55
N MET A 888 36.02 37.91 14.30
CA MET A 888 35.70 37.85 15.73
C MET A 888 34.41 37.06 16.01
N SER A 889 33.51 36.97 15.04
CA SER A 889 32.23 36.26 15.14
C SER A 889 32.38 34.75 15.31
N PHE A 890 33.50 34.16 14.88
CA PHE A 890 33.81 32.75 15.11
C PHE A 890 35.03 32.53 16.00
N LEU A 891 35.98 33.48 16.05
CA LEU A 891 37.15 33.40 16.93
C LEU A 891 36.80 33.54 18.41
N LEU A 892 35.99 34.56 18.78
CA LEU A 892 35.68 34.79 20.20
C LEU A 892 34.82 33.66 20.80
N PRO A 893 33.77 33.13 20.11
CA PRO A 893 33.05 31.98 20.63
C PRO A 893 33.91 30.71 20.78
N ALA A 894 34.87 30.48 19.87
CA ALA A 894 35.80 29.36 19.98
C ALA A 894 36.76 29.54 21.17
N TYR A 895 37.27 30.75 21.37
CA TYR A 895 38.09 31.12 22.54
C TYR A 895 37.31 30.93 23.86
N CYS A 896 36.07 31.39 23.93
CA CYS A 896 35.23 31.25 25.12
C CYS A 896 34.89 29.77 25.47
N ALA A 897 34.98 28.86 24.51
CA ALA A 897 34.58 27.46 24.69
C ALA A 897 35.69 26.57 25.26
N ASN A 898 36.98 26.94 25.09
CA ASN A 898 38.16 26.17 25.52
C ASN A 898 38.04 24.66 25.19
N ASP A 899 38.59 23.77 26.04
CA ASP A 899 38.59 22.31 25.85
C ASP A 899 37.19 21.64 25.93
N ASN A 900 36.15 22.43 26.24
CA ASN A 900 34.77 21.96 26.42
C ASN A 900 33.82 22.37 25.26
N GLY A 901 34.37 22.96 24.20
CA GLY A 901 33.67 23.38 22.97
C GLY A 901 33.59 22.29 21.89
N GLY A 902 32.68 22.46 20.93
CA GLY A 902 32.70 21.68 19.69
C GLY A 902 33.50 22.36 18.58
N THR A 903 33.69 21.65 17.48
CA THR A 903 34.41 22.10 16.30
C THR A 903 33.61 23.10 15.47
N THR A 904 34.25 24.20 15.11
CA THR A 904 33.80 25.18 14.13
C THR A 904 34.52 24.95 12.80
N ILE A 905 33.78 24.64 11.74
CA ILE A 905 34.33 24.58 10.38
C ILE A 905 34.25 25.96 9.76
N VAL A 906 35.36 26.48 9.24
CA VAL A 906 35.43 27.77 8.55
C VAL A 906 35.89 27.54 7.12
N ILE A 907 35.00 27.80 6.16
CA ILE A 907 35.28 27.73 4.73
C ILE A 907 35.89 29.08 4.31
N VAL A 908 37.14 29.06 3.85
CA VAL A 908 37.91 30.27 3.49
C VAL A 908 38.44 30.11 2.06
N PRO A 909 38.15 31.04 1.13
CA PRO A 909 38.51 30.87 -0.28
C PRO A 909 40.01 31.06 -0.58
N LEU A 910 40.74 31.81 0.25
CA LEU A 910 42.15 32.14 0.02
C LEU A 910 43.07 31.45 1.04
N ILE A 911 44.09 30.74 0.55
CA ILE A 911 45.11 30.07 1.37
C ILE A 911 45.88 31.07 2.24
N SER A 912 46.22 32.24 1.71
CA SER A 912 46.90 33.30 2.47
C SER A 912 46.06 33.84 3.64
N LEU A 913 44.74 33.95 3.45
CA LEU A 913 43.82 34.37 4.50
C LEU A 913 43.63 33.28 5.57
N ARG A 914 43.58 32.01 5.14
CA ARG A 914 43.58 30.86 6.05
C ARG A 914 44.79 30.88 6.97
N ASP A 915 45.99 31.07 6.42
CA ASP A 915 47.24 31.03 7.18
C ASP A 915 47.36 32.24 8.14
N ASP A 916 46.87 33.42 7.77
CA ASP A 916 46.73 34.58 8.69
C ASP A 916 45.76 34.28 9.85
N LEU A 917 44.59 33.69 9.56
CA LEU A 917 43.61 33.31 10.58
C LEU A 917 44.15 32.23 11.52
N HIS A 918 44.87 31.24 10.98
CA HIS A 918 45.57 30.21 11.75
C HIS A 918 46.57 30.85 12.73
N GLY A 919 47.44 31.75 12.24
CA GLY A 919 48.41 32.45 13.09
C GLY A 919 47.78 33.36 14.16
N ARG A 920 46.57 33.88 13.93
CA ARG A 920 45.81 34.62 14.97
C ARG A 920 45.26 33.69 16.05
N CYS A 921 44.79 32.50 15.68
CA CYS A 921 44.35 31.50 16.63
C CYS A 921 45.50 31.02 17.53
N ASP A 922 46.69 30.80 16.97
CA ASP A 922 47.87 30.38 17.72
C ASP A 922 48.29 31.40 18.79
N LYS A 923 48.26 32.70 18.43
CA LYS A 923 48.53 33.80 19.39
C LYS A 923 47.53 33.80 20.56
N SER A 924 46.28 33.44 20.29
CA SER A 924 45.21 33.31 21.29
C SER A 924 45.13 31.92 21.93
N LYS A 925 46.07 31.01 21.64
CA LYS A 925 46.10 29.61 22.10
C LYS A 925 44.84 28.81 21.77
N ILE A 926 44.16 29.12 20.66
CA ILE A 926 43.01 28.37 20.17
C ILE A 926 43.54 27.25 19.29
N GLY A 927 43.24 25.99 19.62
CA GLY A 927 43.62 24.85 18.78
C GLY A 927 42.98 24.92 17.40
N THR A 928 43.77 24.75 16.35
CA THR A 928 43.27 24.80 14.97
C THR A 928 43.87 23.72 14.08
N TYR A 929 43.15 23.36 13.03
CA TYR A 929 43.62 22.44 12.01
C TYR A 929 43.28 22.98 10.61
N SER A 930 44.29 23.09 9.76
CA SER A 930 44.11 23.47 8.36
C SER A 930 43.96 22.21 7.51
N TRP A 931 42.78 22.01 6.93
CA TRP A 931 42.45 20.81 6.16
C TRP A 931 43.36 20.65 4.94
N LYS A 932 43.93 19.46 4.79
CA LYS A 932 44.72 19.02 3.63
C LYS A 932 44.25 17.63 3.23
N SER A 933 43.91 17.43 1.96
CA SER A 933 43.53 16.11 1.44
C SER A 933 44.66 15.09 1.62
N ARG A 934 44.32 13.84 1.98
CA ARG A 934 45.23 12.69 2.09
C ARG A 934 46.20 12.68 3.29
N GLU A 935 45.90 13.43 4.36
CA GLU A 935 46.66 13.38 5.63
C GLU A 935 45.83 12.82 6.79
N GLY A 936 46.46 12.53 7.94
CA GLY A 936 45.75 12.15 9.16
C GLY A 936 45.01 13.36 9.76
N HIS A 937 43.68 13.34 9.72
CA HIS A 937 42.85 14.49 10.13
C HIS A 937 42.64 14.56 11.65
N GLN A 938 43.04 15.68 12.27
CA GLN A 938 42.86 15.94 13.69
C GLN A 938 41.55 16.70 13.97
N ILE A 939 40.90 16.42 15.11
CA ILE A 939 39.77 17.22 15.58
C ILE A 939 40.32 18.42 16.36
N ALA A 940 39.94 19.62 15.95
CA ALA A 940 40.34 20.87 16.60
C ALA A 940 39.12 21.78 16.86
N PRO A 941 39.21 22.74 17.79
CA PRO A 941 38.20 23.78 18.00
C PRO A 941 37.82 24.55 16.73
N ILE A 942 38.79 24.86 15.87
CA ILE A 942 38.54 25.46 14.56
C ILE A 942 39.23 24.65 13.47
N ILE A 943 38.48 24.33 12.41
CA ILE A 943 39.00 23.68 11.21
C ILE A 943 38.82 24.61 10.02
N PHE A 944 39.91 24.98 9.38
CA PHE A 944 39.86 25.77 8.15
C PHE A 944 39.89 24.86 6.92
N VAL A 945 39.00 25.11 5.97
CA VAL A 945 38.91 24.33 4.72
C VAL A 945 38.70 25.28 3.53
N THR A 946 39.24 24.95 2.36
CA THR A 946 38.95 25.70 1.13
C THR A 946 37.67 25.18 0.46
N PRO A 947 36.96 25.98 -0.35
CA PRO A 947 35.76 25.53 -1.04
C PRO A 947 35.95 24.24 -1.85
N GLU A 948 37.10 24.10 -2.54
CA GLU A 948 37.42 22.95 -3.39
C GLU A 948 37.59 21.67 -2.55
N SER A 949 38.18 21.79 -1.35
CA SER A 949 38.30 20.65 -0.43
C SER A 949 36.98 20.33 0.26
N ALA A 950 36.13 21.32 0.52
CA ALA A 950 34.86 21.16 1.21
C ALA A 950 33.83 20.31 0.44
N VAL A 951 33.95 20.25 -0.89
CA VAL A 951 33.06 19.43 -1.76
C VAL A 951 33.57 18.01 -2.01
N THR A 952 34.72 17.65 -1.45
CA THR A 952 35.28 16.30 -1.62
C THR A 952 34.56 15.27 -0.75
N LYS A 953 34.48 14.02 -1.25
CA LYS A 953 33.93 12.89 -0.49
C LYS A 953 34.66 12.68 0.84
N GLU A 954 35.99 12.82 0.84
CA GLU A 954 36.85 12.68 2.03
C GLU A 954 36.47 13.67 3.14
N PHE A 955 36.21 14.93 2.78
CA PHE A 955 35.73 15.93 3.72
C PHE A 955 34.29 15.67 4.18
N GLY A 956 33.41 15.25 3.27
CA GLY A 956 32.04 14.82 3.62
C GLY A 956 32.02 13.69 4.66
N ASP A 957 32.87 12.68 4.48
CA ASP A 957 33.03 11.58 5.44
C ASP A 957 33.58 12.07 6.79
N PHE A 958 34.47 13.07 6.80
CA PHE A 958 34.97 13.69 8.02
C PHE A 958 33.90 14.50 8.76
N VAL A 959 33.08 15.29 8.05
CA VAL A 959 31.94 15.99 8.63
C VAL A 959 30.94 15.01 9.21
N ASN A 960 30.65 13.91 8.52
CA ASN A 960 29.80 12.82 9.02
C ASN A 960 30.37 12.20 10.30
N ARG A 961 31.70 12.03 10.41
CA ARG A 961 32.36 11.58 11.65
C ARG A 961 32.24 12.60 12.78
N LEU A 962 32.42 13.90 12.51
CA LEU A 962 32.24 14.96 13.51
C LEU A 962 30.78 15.03 14.00
N GLN A 963 29.83 14.83 13.09
CA GLN A 963 28.40 14.74 13.41
C GLN A 963 28.08 13.48 14.23
N ALA A 964 28.64 12.33 13.86
CA ALA A 964 28.49 11.08 14.59
C ALA A 964 29.06 11.15 16.03
N ARG A 965 30.17 11.88 16.21
CA ARG A 965 30.80 12.12 17.53
C ARG A 965 30.17 13.26 18.32
N CYS A 966 29.07 13.86 17.85
CA CYS A 966 28.43 15.03 18.45
C CYS A 966 29.39 16.23 18.66
N ALA A 967 30.44 16.33 17.84
CA ALA A 967 31.53 17.28 17.99
C ALA A 967 31.39 18.54 17.11
N LEU A 968 30.55 18.53 16.07
CA LEU A 968 30.36 19.69 15.18
C LEU A 968 29.41 20.74 15.82
N ASP A 969 29.87 21.98 15.95
CA ASP A 969 29.08 23.09 16.53
C ASP A 969 28.50 24.03 15.47
N ARG A 970 29.28 24.39 14.44
CA ARG A 970 28.86 25.34 13.39
C ARG A 970 29.72 25.23 12.13
N VAL A 971 29.16 25.70 11.02
CA VAL A 971 29.85 25.91 9.75
C VAL A 971 29.77 27.41 9.42
N VAL A 972 30.90 28.01 9.12
CA VAL A 972 31.05 29.41 8.77
C VAL A 972 31.57 29.48 7.35
N VAL A 973 30.91 30.25 6.49
CA VAL A 973 31.37 30.54 5.13
C VAL A 973 31.89 31.96 5.12
N ASP A 974 33.21 32.12 5.09
CA ASP A 974 33.84 33.43 4.95
C ASP A 974 33.83 33.85 3.47
N GLU A 975 33.70 35.15 3.23
CA GLU A 975 33.54 35.72 1.89
C GLU A 975 32.41 35.09 1.07
N CYS A 976 31.27 34.82 1.70
CA CYS A 976 30.12 34.13 1.08
C CYS A 976 29.60 34.77 -0.22
N HIS A 977 29.93 36.04 -0.49
CA HIS A 977 29.61 36.73 -1.74
C HIS A 977 30.24 36.08 -2.98
N THR A 978 31.33 35.32 -2.83
CA THR A 978 31.93 34.54 -3.93
C THR A 978 31.00 33.44 -4.45
N SER A 979 29.97 33.08 -3.69
CA SER A 979 28.94 32.10 -4.08
C SER A 979 27.79 32.72 -4.91
N CYS A 980 27.73 34.06 -5.00
CA CYS A 980 26.62 34.79 -5.63
C CYS A 980 26.89 35.19 -7.08
N SER A 981 28.03 34.83 -7.66
CA SER A 981 28.31 34.95 -9.09
C SER A 981 28.04 33.62 -9.79
N GLY A 982 26.76 33.40 -10.13
CA GLY A 982 26.25 32.29 -10.93
C GLY A 982 24.95 32.71 -11.57
#